data_AF-A0A7H8HXA7-F1
#
_entry.id   AF-A0A7H8HXA7-F1
#
_cell.length_a   1.000
_cell.length_b   1.000
_cell.length_c   1.000
_cell.angle_alpha   90.00
_cell.angle_beta   90.00
_cell.angle_gamma   90.00
#
_symmetry.space_group_name_H-M   'P 1'
#
loop_
_entity.id
_entity.type
_entity.pdbx_description
1 polymer ?
#
loop_
_entity_poly.entity_id
_entity_poly.type
_entity_poly.pdbx_seq_one_letter_code
_entity_poly.pdbx_strand_id
1 'polypeptide(L)'
;MAGRAPRARRDHRARRGVPGVGRAGRRPGRLRHRHRPRRHPAAGPGRGRSGPDSGHAGRARRGRDAPGHRAQPRRRRRRLAGARRRHAGRAPAAARGAGRVAARPRHRTRRRRALPGAGPVRPAPRPRLRRAHRGLAHPHRAVRRTHPARRGRRGRGLRPAPGPHPGRRRAGPGRARPGRRSRPAARWQGVSVYAQGATALRLHVTPAGPDAVSLLALDATGAPVAGVDSVSWQAFPAESFATAGPGHRDALFTVDWVEPAVSGGALDTEGWVVLGDEPLGGIPARPGGVAGLDAGQPPAVVLLPIGCETTDGGLAASARHAVSRALHEVQAWLAAGYPDGSRLVLLTRGAIGTRPGEPLDGLAGAGVWGLLRSAQTENPGQFTLIDTDGEPDPAVLAAALRLGEPQLAVRGGVVRVPRLARPEPAERPGWTWSGTGTVLITGGTGTLGGVLARHLVTEHGVRHLLLTSRRGPDAPGAEEIRAELAGLGADVTVAACDAADRDQLATLLATVPAEHPLRGVVHLAGVLDDGVLTGLTEDRLAAVLRPKVAAAVNLHELTRDTELDAFLLFSGFAGILGNGGQAAYAAANTFLDALAQHRRALGLPGTALAWSLWEQRSGMTGALAEADVARLRREGIVPIGTATGMELLDAAAGLAGPLLVPAPLTLRTMAGRAVPPLLRDLVPAGRRAAGNAVAAGDGPGLAERLAGLSAGEQDNLLVNLVCRGAAAVLGHGADEHIDRNRGFLELGMTSLTGVELRNRLAAETGLRLPTSMIFDFTTPSVLAAHLRGELGLDGDGPAILADLDHLEATLFTSEFDRETRARLLKRLAALQWRLEDGFTETPEADAEDTGSLDAATDAEMFALINSELGLD
;
A
#
# COMPACT_ATOMS: atom_id res chain seq x y z
N MET A 1 -5.18 28.13 63.00
CA MET A 1 -4.82 26.92 63.79
C MET A 1 -3.92 26.09 62.87
N ALA A 2 -2.62 25.83 63.13
CA ALA A 2 -1.92 25.23 64.29
C ALA A 2 -1.96 23.68 64.27
N GLY A 3 -0.89 22.91 64.49
CA GLY A 3 0.56 23.19 64.75
C GLY A 3 1.50 22.91 63.55
N ARG A 4 2.81 23.24 63.51
CA ARG A 4 3.97 22.93 64.41
C ARG A 4 4.32 21.41 64.41
N ALA A 5 5.44 20.86 63.89
CA ALA A 5 6.87 21.28 63.72
C ALA A 5 7.69 21.32 65.04
N PRO A 6 9.06 21.30 65.09
CA PRO A 6 10.10 21.25 64.01
C PRO A 6 11.38 20.39 64.33
N ARG A 7 12.42 20.41 63.46
CA ARG A 7 13.93 20.38 63.68
C ARG A 7 14.70 19.63 62.56
N ALA A 8 15.96 19.94 62.18
CA ALA A 8 16.86 21.04 62.57
C ALA A 8 17.85 21.48 61.44
N ARG A 9 18.37 22.71 61.64
CA ARG A 9 19.26 23.55 60.82
C ARG A 9 20.67 23.01 60.49
N ARG A 10 21.23 23.49 59.36
CA ARG A 10 22.38 24.43 59.23
C ARG A 10 22.34 25.01 57.80
N ASP A 11 22.35 26.32 57.49
CA ASP A 11 23.16 27.49 57.89
C ASP A 11 24.65 27.42 57.48
N HIS A 12 25.29 28.41 56.82
CA HIS A 12 24.79 29.56 56.04
C HIS A 12 25.93 30.29 55.26
N ARG A 13 25.75 30.65 53.98
CA ARG A 13 26.64 31.56 53.16
C ARG A 13 28.10 31.04 53.01
N ALA A 14 29.07 31.64 52.30
CA ALA A 14 29.21 32.87 51.49
C ALA A 14 30.23 32.62 50.33
N ARG A 15 30.59 33.52 49.39
CA ARG A 15 30.25 34.95 49.17
C ARG A 15 30.08 35.32 47.67
N ARG A 16 31.00 36.08 47.04
CA ARG A 16 31.03 36.57 45.63
C ARG A 16 32.46 37.02 45.25
N GLY A 17 32.83 37.00 43.96
CA GLY A 17 34.04 37.68 43.40
C GLY A 17 34.18 37.59 41.87
N VAL A 18 34.23 38.74 41.17
CA VAL A 18 34.16 38.97 39.69
C VAL A 18 34.77 40.39 39.43
N PRO A 19 35.29 40.83 38.24
CA PRO A 19 35.73 40.20 36.98
C PRO A 19 37.23 40.47 36.63
N GLY A 20 37.69 40.19 35.39
CA GLY A 20 38.97 40.73 34.85
C GLY A 20 39.24 40.41 33.36
N VAL A 21 39.54 41.44 32.53
CA VAL A 21 39.68 41.37 31.05
C VAL A 21 41.14 41.13 30.61
N GLY A 22 41.36 40.39 29.49
CA GLY A 22 42.65 40.25 28.81
C GLY A 22 42.53 39.97 27.30
N ARG A 23 43.53 40.37 26.49
CA ARG A 23 43.53 40.29 25.00
C ARG A 23 44.73 39.48 24.45
N ALA A 24 44.57 39.00 23.21
CA ALA A 24 45.58 38.40 22.32
C ALA A 24 46.13 37.00 22.70
N GLY A 25 46.61 36.18 21.74
CA GLY A 25 46.49 36.31 20.28
C GLY A 25 47.41 35.38 19.45
N ARG A 26 47.11 35.30 18.14
CA ARG A 26 47.87 34.64 17.04
C ARG A 26 47.92 33.10 16.99
N ARG A 27 48.03 32.60 15.74
CA ARG A 27 48.32 31.22 15.33
C ARG A 27 49.84 30.96 15.38
N PRO A 28 50.26 29.69 15.34
CA PRO A 28 50.89 29.14 14.12
C PRO A 28 50.10 27.93 13.57
N GLY A 29 50.36 27.38 12.38
CA GLY A 29 51.31 27.78 11.33
C GLY A 29 51.79 26.56 10.53
N ARG A 30 51.34 26.40 9.27
CA ARG A 30 51.80 25.33 8.38
C ARG A 30 53.24 25.60 7.89
N LEU A 31 54.03 24.55 7.71
CA LEU A 31 55.14 24.52 6.74
C LEU A 31 55.28 23.12 6.09
N ARG A 32 56.12 23.00 5.06
CA ARG A 32 56.20 21.82 4.16
C ARG A 32 57.66 21.36 3.93
N HIS A 33 57.75 20.15 3.36
CA HIS A 33 58.63 19.71 2.25
C HIS A 33 59.90 18.86 2.51
N ARG A 34 59.92 17.70 1.81
CA ARG A 34 61.06 16.87 1.38
C ARG A 34 61.75 16.07 2.51
N HIS A 35 62.48 14.97 2.28
CA HIS A 35 63.02 14.37 1.04
C HIS A 35 62.72 12.84 0.92
N ARG A 36 62.90 12.28 -0.29
CA ARG A 36 62.99 10.82 -0.56
C ARG A 36 64.44 10.31 -0.40
N PRO A 37 64.63 9.00 -0.22
CA PRO A 37 65.52 8.26 -1.14
C PRO A 37 64.82 7.08 -1.88
N ARG A 38 65.59 6.40 -2.74
CA ARG A 38 65.25 5.19 -3.52
C ARG A 38 66.44 4.20 -3.41
N ARG A 39 66.20 2.87 -3.40
CA ARG A 39 66.76 1.86 -4.35
C ARG A 39 66.70 0.40 -3.83
N HIS A 40 66.45 -0.54 -4.76
CA HIS A 40 66.77 -1.99 -4.72
C HIS A 40 68.23 -2.22 -5.23
N PRO A 41 68.75 -3.46 -5.49
CA PRO A 41 68.30 -4.85 -5.20
C PRO A 41 69.41 -5.74 -4.54
N ALA A 42 69.16 -7.05 -4.31
CA ALA A 42 69.97 -8.18 -4.86
C ALA A 42 69.65 -9.59 -4.28
N ALA A 43 69.68 -10.60 -5.18
CA ALA A 43 70.11 -12.02 -5.07
C ALA A 43 69.77 -12.96 -3.87
N GLY A 44 69.51 -14.24 -4.20
CA GLY A 44 69.69 -15.43 -3.33
C GLY A 44 71.10 -16.06 -3.47
N PRO A 45 71.34 -17.38 -3.22
CA PRO A 45 70.46 -18.51 -3.57
C PRO A 45 70.41 -19.70 -2.57
N GLY A 46 69.65 -20.76 -2.89
CA GLY A 46 69.69 -22.08 -2.24
C GLY A 46 68.69 -23.09 -2.86
N ARG A 47 69.00 -24.39 -2.95
CA ARG A 47 68.15 -25.41 -3.61
C ARG A 47 68.26 -26.83 -3.02
N GLY A 48 67.12 -27.53 -2.95
CA GLY A 48 67.00 -29.01 -3.03
C GLY A 48 66.42 -29.71 -1.80
N ARG A 49 66.01 -31.00 -1.85
CA ARG A 49 65.40 -31.82 -2.94
C ARG A 49 65.00 -33.22 -2.42
N SER A 50 63.79 -33.73 -2.74
CA SER A 50 63.37 -35.17 -2.73
C SER A 50 63.29 -35.95 -1.38
N GLY A 51 62.50 -37.06 -1.37
CA GLY A 51 62.37 -38.06 -0.27
C GLY A 51 63.35 -39.26 -0.41
N PRO A 52 63.07 -40.52 0.05
CA PRO A 52 61.74 -41.19 0.14
C PRO A 52 61.50 -42.23 1.30
N ASP A 53 60.36 -42.95 1.22
CA ASP A 53 60.05 -44.37 1.58
C ASP A 53 60.20 -45.06 2.98
N SER A 54 59.02 -45.47 3.51
CA SER A 54 58.64 -46.86 3.93
C SER A 54 59.06 -47.53 5.27
N GLY A 55 58.17 -48.40 5.83
CA GLY A 55 58.58 -49.70 6.41
C GLY A 55 58.03 -50.25 7.77
N HIS A 56 56.90 -50.99 7.76
CA HIS A 56 56.57 -52.17 8.64
C HIS A 56 56.50 -52.03 10.20
N ALA A 57 56.02 -52.97 11.05
CA ALA A 57 55.00 -54.06 11.06
C ALA A 57 54.92 -54.65 12.52
N GLY A 58 54.00 -55.51 13.01
CA GLY A 58 52.75 -56.13 12.52
C GLY A 58 52.50 -57.56 13.12
N ARG A 59 51.24 -58.08 13.12
CA ARG A 59 50.74 -59.47 13.44
C ARG A 59 50.26 -59.78 14.89
N ALA A 60 49.52 -60.88 15.22
CA ALA A 60 48.36 -61.61 14.61
C ALA A 60 47.97 -62.91 15.40
N ARG A 61 46.67 -63.32 15.44
CA ARG A 61 46.12 -64.73 15.44
C ARG A 61 44.55 -64.72 15.54
N ARG A 62 43.81 -65.29 14.56
CA ARG A 62 43.06 -66.60 14.51
C ARG A 62 41.79 -66.70 15.40
N GLY A 63 40.60 -67.14 14.94
CA GLY A 63 40.09 -67.41 13.56
C GLY A 63 38.86 -68.36 13.49
N ARG A 64 38.23 -68.49 12.29
CA ARG A 64 37.10 -69.40 11.87
C ARG A 64 35.67 -69.04 12.36
N ASP A 65 34.55 -69.36 11.66
CA ASP A 65 34.29 -70.15 10.42
C ASP A 65 33.40 -69.40 9.36
N ALA A 66 32.80 -70.09 8.37
CA ALA A 66 32.15 -69.57 7.14
C ALA A 66 30.84 -70.36 6.79
N PRO A 67 30.13 -70.26 5.62
CA PRO A 67 30.29 -69.40 4.41
C PRO A 67 28.97 -68.76 3.86
N GLY A 68 29.05 -67.89 2.80
CA GLY A 68 27.85 -67.22 2.23
C GLY A 68 27.97 -66.41 0.90
N HIS A 69 28.94 -66.72 0.03
CA HIS A 69 29.10 -66.30 -1.40
C HIS A 69 28.54 -64.97 -2.00
N ARG A 70 29.48 -64.01 -2.23
CA ARG A 70 29.80 -63.28 -3.51
C ARG A 70 28.77 -62.35 -4.23
N ALA A 71 29.14 -61.39 -5.10
CA ALA A 71 30.30 -60.47 -5.19
C ALA A 71 30.17 -59.43 -6.35
N GLN A 72 30.45 -58.15 -6.03
CA GLN A 72 31.07 -57.03 -6.79
C GLN A 72 31.93 -57.30 -8.08
N PRO A 73 32.42 -56.27 -8.86
CA PRO A 73 31.78 -55.06 -9.48
C PRO A 73 32.41 -54.65 -10.88
N ARG A 74 32.25 -53.38 -11.35
CA ARG A 74 33.22 -52.48 -12.11
C ARG A 74 32.83 -51.82 -13.46
N ARG A 75 32.94 -50.46 -13.47
CA ARG A 75 33.52 -49.48 -14.45
C ARG A 75 33.38 -49.62 -16.00
N ARG A 76 32.72 -48.60 -16.60
CA ARG A 76 33.03 -47.80 -17.82
C ARG A 76 33.90 -48.39 -18.97
N ARG A 77 33.35 -48.48 -20.21
CA ARG A 77 33.80 -47.70 -21.43
C ARG A 77 33.10 -48.08 -22.77
N ARG A 78 32.63 -47.05 -23.52
CA ARG A 78 32.64 -46.82 -25.00
C ARG A 78 32.10 -47.86 -26.04
N ARG A 79 31.39 -47.29 -27.04
CA ARG A 79 31.29 -47.62 -28.51
C ARG A 79 30.19 -48.59 -29.04
N LEU A 80 29.20 -47.96 -29.70
CA LEU A 80 28.77 -48.11 -31.12
C LEU A 80 28.35 -49.46 -31.74
N ALA A 81 27.10 -49.44 -32.26
CA ALA A 81 26.62 -49.96 -33.55
C ALA A 81 26.31 -51.46 -33.75
N GLY A 82 25.26 -51.72 -34.55
CA GLY A 82 24.84 -53.04 -35.04
C GLY A 82 23.42 -53.48 -34.60
N ALA A 83 22.57 -54.03 -35.47
CA ALA A 83 21.82 -53.41 -36.57
C ALA A 83 21.08 -54.50 -37.41
N ARG A 84 19.76 -54.33 -37.66
CA ARG A 84 18.91 -55.14 -38.60
C ARG A 84 18.62 -56.59 -38.09
N ARG A 85 17.64 -57.36 -38.60
CA ARG A 85 16.67 -57.30 -39.74
C ARG A 85 15.20 -57.40 -39.19
N ARG A 86 14.07 -57.56 -39.91
CA ARG A 86 13.70 -57.89 -41.32
C ARG A 86 12.46 -57.10 -41.81
N HIS A 87 12.36 -57.02 -43.14
CA HIS A 87 11.19 -57.17 -44.06
C HIS A 87 9.81 -57.55 -43.48
N ALA A 88 8.64 -57.19 -44.06
CA ALA A 88 8.24 -56.41 -45.26
C ALA A 88 6.71 -56.09 -45.19
N GLY A 89 6.04 -55.34 -46.10
CA GLY A 89 6.47 -54.54 -47.26
C GLY A 89 5.50 -54.60 -48.47
N ARG A 90 5.45 -53.52 -49.28
CA ARG A 90 4.57 -53.23 -50.47
C ARG A 90 3.10 -52.82 -50.18
N ALA A 91 2.56 -52.04 -51.12
CA ALA A 91 1.16 -51.60 -51.23
C ALA A 91 0.60 -51.96 -52.62
N PRO A 92 -0.73 -51.88 -52.84
CA PRO A 92 -1.24 -51.26 -54.07
C PRO A 92 -2.51 -50.38 -53.84
N ALA A 93 -3.04 -49.80 -54.91
CA ALA A 93 -4.28 -49.02 -54.93
C ALA A 93 -5.33 -49.62 -55.88
N ALA A 94 -6.62 -49.32 -55.67
CA ALA A 94 -7.71 -49.56 -56.62
C ALA A 94 -8.91 -48.62 -56.32
N ALA A 95 -9.84 -48.45 -57.27
CA ALA A 95 -10.98 -47.53 -57.16
C ALA A 95 -12.29 -48.07 -57.79
N ARG A 96 -13.43 -47.70 -57.18
CA ARG A 96 -14.87 -47.69 -57.59
C ARG A 96 -15.64 -47.22 -56.32
N GLY A 97 -16.77 -46.53 -56.31
CA GLY A 97 -17.76 -46.11 -57.32
C GLY A 97 -19.19 -46.45 -56.83
N ALA A 98 -20.27 -45.70 -57.06
CA ALA A 98 -20.43 -44.36 -57.64
C ALA A 98 -21.88 -43.79 -57.45
N GLY A 99 -22.04 -42.46 -57.49
CA GLY A 99 -23.33 -41.76 -57.71
C GLY A 99 -24.21 -41.49 -56.48
N ARG A 100 -25.13 -40.51 -56.45
CA ARG A 100 -25.48 -39.32 -57.29
C ARG A 100 -26.00 -38.23 -56.30
N VAL A 101 -26.08 -36.91 -56.56
CA VAL A 101 -26.92 -36.17 -57.55
C VAL A 101 -26.51 -34.67 -57.63
N ALA A 102 -26.51 -34.11 -58.86
CA ALA A 102 -26.70 -32.70 -59.32
C ALA A 102 -25.89 -31.44 -58.83
N ALA A 103 -25.89 -30.46 -59.76
CA ALA A 103 -25.94 -28.99 -59.53
C ALA A 103 -24.70 -28.17 -59.05
N ARG A 104 -23.60 -28.26 -59.82
CA ARG A 104 -22.67 -27.12 -60.12
C ARG A 104 -23.27 -26.24 -61.26
N PRO A 105 -22.58 -25.24 -61.89
CA PRO A 105 -21.22 -24.65 -61.72
C PRO A 105 -21.31 -23.13 -61.36
N ARG A 106 -20.44 -22.12 -61.66
CA ARG A 106 -19.30 -21.88 -62.59
C ARG A 106 -18.31 -20.84 -62.01
N HIS A 107 -17.02 -20.92 -62.38
CA HIS A 107 -16.09 -19.77 -62.41
C HIS A 107 -16.18 -19.04 -63.78
N ARG A 108 -15.65 -17.80 -63.92
CA ARG A 108 -14.40 -17.54 -64.70
C ARG A 108 -13.99 -16.06 -64.82
N THR A 109 -12.77 -15.86 -65.31
CA THR A 109 -12.03 -14.59 -65.45
C THR A 109 -11.97 -14.06 -66.91
N ARG A 110 -11.58 -12.78 -67.05
CA ARG A 110 -10.97 -12.12 -68.24
C ARG A 110 -11.81 -11.92 -69.53
N ARG A 111 -12.06 -10.64 -69.86
CA ARG A 111 -11.66 -9.93 -71.12
C ARG A 111 -11.83 -8.41 -70.88
N ARG A 112 -10.74 -7.62 -70.92
CA ARG A 112 -10.12 -6.88 -72.05
C ARG A 112 -10.86 -5.59 -72.47
N ARG A 113 -10.25 -4.44 -72.09
CA ARG A 113 -10.24 -3.09 -72.70
C ARG A 113 -11.45 -2.63 -73.55
N ALA A 114 -12.08 -1.55 -73.08
CA ALA A 114 -12.46 -0.40 -73.92
C ALA A 114 -12.22 0.92 -73.17
N LEU A 115 -11.82 1.96 -73.91
CA LEU A 115 -11.83 3.40 -73.60
C LEU A 115 -12.59 4.06 -74.79
N PRO A 116 -13.03 5.33 -74.76
CA PRO A 116 -12.69 6.41 -73.81
C PRO A 116 -13.92 7.15 -73.21
N GLY A 117 -13.68 8.19 -72.39
CA GLY A 117 -14.71 9.12 -71.89
C GLY A 117 -14.10 10.23 -71.01
N ALA A 118 -14.54 11.49 -71.22
CA ALA A 118 -13.97 12.73 -70.67
C ALA A 118 -13.82 12.83 -69.12
N GLY A 119 -12.93 13.74 -68.68
CA GLY A 119 -12.77 14.16 -67.27
C GLY A 119 -13.63 15.39 -66.90
N PRO A 120 -13.14 16.40 -66.12
CA PRO A 120 -11.77 16.57 -65.59
C PRO A 120 -11.64 17.22 -64.16
N VAL A 121 -10.39 17.56 -63.78
CA VAL A 121 -9.95 18.54 -62.73
C VAL A 121 -10.00 18.16 -61.23
N ARG A 122 -8.80 18.13 -60.61
CA ARG A 122 -8.49 18.64 -59.25
C ARG A 122 -7.80 20.01 -59.41
N PRO A 123 -7.88 20.95 -58.44
CA PRO A 123 -6.71 21.16 -57.56
C PRO A 123 -7.05 21.66 -56.12
N ALA A 124 -6.00 21.83 -55.31
CA ALA A 124 -5.98 22.62 -54.06
C ALA A 124 -5.25 23.98 -54.36
N PRO A 125 -4.72 24.82 -53.41
CA PRO A 125 -4.75 24.82 -51.93
C PRO A 125 -4.90 26.23 -51.26
N ARG A 126 -4.67 26.32 -49.93
CA ARG A 126 -4.24 27.54 -49.16
C ARG A 126 -5.33 28.63 -48.94
N PRO A 127 -5.15 29.71 -48.12
CA PRO A 127 -3.89 30.32 -47.61
C PRO A 127 -3.81 30.70 -46.09
N ARG A 128 -2.69 31.35 -45.73
CA ARG A 128 -2.43 32.13 -44.48
C ARG A 128 -2.43 33.64 -44.80
N LEU A 129 -2.61 34.52 -43.80
CA LEU A 129 -2.04 35.90 -43.61
C LEU A 129 -2.82 36.62 -42.46
N ARG A 130 -2.44 37.78 -41.87
CA ARG A 130 -1.19 38.20 -41.16
C ARG A 130 -1.42 39.60 -40.49
N ARG A 131 -1.00 39.82 -39.22
CA ARG A 131 -0.97 41.15 -38.49
C ARG A 131 -2.38 41.76 -38.21
N ALA A 132 -2.58 42.81 -37.37
CA ALA A 132 -1.67 43.79 -36.75
C ALA A 132 -2.00 44.18 -35.27
N HIS A 133 -1.64 45.40 -34.85
CA HIS A 133 -1.35 45.86 -33.46
C HIS A 133 -2.48 46.63 -32.72
N ARG A 134 -2.28 46.79 -31.39
CA ARG A 134 -2.74 47.88 -30.47
C ARG A 134 -4.21 47.91 -29.99
N GLY A 135 -4.38 48.10 -28.67
CA GLY A 135 -5.19 49.23 -28.17
C GLY A 135 -6.27 48.98 -27.10
N LEU A 136 -5.93 49.28 -25.83
CA LEU A 136 -6.77 49.93 -24.79
C LEU A 136 -8.10 49.32 -24.25
N ALA A 137 -8.32 49.65 -22.97
CA ALA A 137 -9.61 49.87 -22.26
C ALA A 137 -10.52 48.69 -21.84
N HIS A 138 -10.84 48.69 -20.53
CA HIS A 138 -12.08 48.14 -19.96
C HIS A 138 -13.33 48.91 -20.47
N PRO A 139 -14.53 48.32 -20.41
CA PRO A 139 -15.40 48.61 -19.25
C PRO A 139 -16.21 47.41 -18.71
N HIS A 140 -16.87 47.63 -17.57
CA HIS A 140 -17.80 46.69 -16.93
C HIS A 140 -19.02 46.33 -17.80
N ARG A 141 -19.65 45.18 -17.48
CA ARG A 141 -21.11 45.08 -17.49
C ARG A 141 -21.61 44.44 -16.18
N ALA A 142 -22.76 44.90 -15.70
CA ALA A 142 -23.39 44.44 -14.46
C ALA A 142 -24.80 43.91 -14.74
N VAL A 143 -25.35 43.12 -13.81
CA VAL A 143 -26.75 42.70 -13.81
C VAL A 143 -27.38 43.08 -12.46
N ARG A 144 -28.58 43.67 -12.50
CA ARG A 144 -29.42 43.98 -11.32
C ARG A 144 -30.19 42.69 -10.96
N ARG A 145 -30.31 42.27 -9.70
CA ARG A 145 -31.03 42.93 -8.59
C ARG A 145 -32.52 43.11 -8.88
N THR A 146 -33.34 42.19 -8.38
CA THR A 146 -34.76 42.42 -8.07
C THR A 146 -34.98 42.28 -6.56
N HIS A 147 -35.91 43.08 -6.06
CA HIS A 147 -36.47 43.17 -4.71
C HIS A 147 -38.02 43.24 -4.95
N PRO A 148 -38.96 43.40 -3.99
CA PRO A 148 -38.84 44.13 -2.72
C PRO A 148 -39.67 43.60 -1.53
N ALA A 149 -39.77 44.42 -0.48
CA ALA A 149 -40.95 44.61 0.39
C ALA A 149 -41.28 43.55 1.49
N ARG A 150 -41.83 43.92 2.67
CA ARG A 150 -42.08 45.26 3.28
C ARG A 150 -42.31 45.16 4.80
N ARG A 151 -41.81 46.15 5.57
CA ARG A 151 -42.36 46.87 6.77
C ARG A 151 -43.09 46.07 7.89
N GLY A 152 -42.91 46.32 9.20
CA GLY A 152 -42.08 47.31 9.95
C GLY A 152 -42.88 48.27 10.87
N ARG A 153 -42.18 49.10 11.68
CA ARG A 153 -42.66 50.07 12.75
C ARG A 153 -42.90 49.42 14.13
N ARG A 154 -42.78 50.08 15.30
CA ARG A 154 -42.35 51.44 15.80
C ARG A 154 -42.09 51.31 17.34
N GLY A 155 -41.37 52.16 18.09
CA GLY A 155 -40.56 53.37 17.82
C GLY A 155 -40.42 54.31 19.06
N ARG A 156 -39.52 55.33 19.01
CA ARG A 156 -39.14 56.34 20.06
C ARG A 156 -38.15 55.82 21.12
N GLY A 157 -37.06 56.50 21.52
CA GLY A 157 -36.44 57.80 21.16
C GLY A 157 -34.94 57.84 21.60
N LEU A 158 -34.22 58.97 21.76
CA LEU A 158 -34.52 60.38 21.46
C LEU A 158 -33.28 61.26 21.07
N ARG A 159 -32.57 61.92 22.00
CA ARG A 159 -31.53 63.00 21.82
C ARG A 159 -30.70 63.24 23.13
N PRO A 160 -29.63 64.08 23.20
CA PRO A 160 -28.90 64.87 22.17
C PRO A 160 -27.35 64.62 22.13
N ALA A 161 -26.58 65.49 21.44
CA ALA A 161 -25.09 65.57 21.41
C ALA A 161 -24.63 66.99 21.87
N PRO A 162 -23.31 67.36 21.99
CA PRO A 162 -22.44 67.62 20.82
C PRO A 162 -20.87 67.54 20.96
N GLY A 163 -20.19 67.21 19.84
CA GLY A 163 -18.87 67.74 19.40
C GLY A 163 -17.55 67.28 20.08
N PRO A 164 -16.36 67.66 19.55
CA PRO A 164 -16.06 68.29 18.25
C PRO A 164 -14.99 67.56 17.38
N HIS A 165 -14.90 67.92 16.10
CA HIS A 165 -13.76 67.69 15.18
C HIS A 165 -12.96 69.02 15.03
N PRO A 166 -11.63 69.05 14.78
CA PRO A 166 -11.06 68.71 13.46
C PRO A 166 -9.59 68.18 13.44
N GLY A 167 -9.04 67.90 12.24
CA GLY A 167 -7.59 67.69 12.07
C GLY A 167 -7.14 66.96 10.80
N ARG A 168 -6.98 67.66 9.66
CA ARG A 168 -6.33 67.10 8.45
C ARG A 168 -4.81 67.25 8.51
N ARG A 169 -4.06 66.21 8.11
CA ARG A 169 -2.86 66.37 7.27
C ARG A 169 -2.76 65.29 6.19
N ARG A 170 -2.51 65.70 4.95
CA ARG A 170 -1.95 64.84 3.89
C ARG A 170 -0.42 64.86 4.04
N ALA A 171 0.22 63.74 3.76
CA ALA A 171 1.62 63.66 3.36
C ALA A 171 1.72 62.91 2.02
N GLY A 172 2.74 63.20 1.22
CA GLY A 172 2.87 62.71 -0.16
C GLY A 172 3.38 61.26 -0.31
N PRO A 173 3.51 60.77 -1.56
CA PRO A 173 3.96 59.41 -1.84
C PRO A 173 5.46 59.21 -1.57
N GLY A 174 5.79 58.77 -0.36
CA GLY A 174 7.14 58.30 -0.03
C GLY A 174 7.46 57.00 -0.76
N ARG A 175 8.53 56.97 -1.56
CA ARG A 175 9.01 55.77 -2.27
C ARG A 175 9.50 54.69 -1.30
N ALA A 176 8.65 53.74 -0.94
CA ALA A 176 9.10 52.48 -0.34
C ALA A 176 9.78 51.61 -1.42
N ARG A 177 11.00 51.14 -1.15
CA ARG A 177 11.71 50.19 -2.03
C ARG A 177 11.01 48.83 -2.03
N PRO A 178 11.15 48.00 -3.08
CA PRO A 178 10.69 46.60 -3.06
C PRO A 178 11.56 45.76 -2.12
N GLY A 179 11.29 45.86 -0.82
CA GLY A 179 11.92 45.05 0.22
C GLY A 179 11.39 43.62 0.21
N ARG A 180 12.29 42.64 0.32
CA ARG A 180 11.94 41.21 0.44
C ARG A 180 10.99 41.00 1.62
N ARG A 181 9.88 40.29 1.41
CA ARG A 181 9.00 39.84 2.50
C ARG A 181 9.61 38.63 3.18
N SER A 182 10.57 38.86 4.10
CA SER A 182 10.96 37.86 5.09
C SER A 182 9.70 37.38 5.81
N ARG A 183 9.36 36.10 5.70
CA ARG A 183 8.28 35.49 6.49
C ARG A 183 8.91 34.97 7.78
N PRO A 184 8.58 35.53 8.95
CA PRO A 184 9.13 35.00 10.18
C PRO A 184 8.49 33.65 10.53
N ALA A 185 9.29 32.72 11.02
CA ALA A 185 8.78 31.53 11.69
C ALA A 185 8.35 31.92 13.12
N ALA A 186 7.17 31.46 13.54
CA ALA A 186 6.68 31.66 14.90
C ALA A 186 7.10 30.48 15.79
N ARG A 187 7.89 30.74 16.83
CA ARG A 187 8.12 29.78 17.93
C ARG A 187 7.11 30.05 19.04
N TRP A 188 6.34 29.03 19.40
CA TRP A 188 5.30 29.08 20.43
C TRP A 188 5.80 28.40 21.70
N GLN A 189 5.47 28.94 22.86
CA GLN A 189 5.79 28.41 24.19
C GLN A 189 4.60 28.62 25.14
N GLY A 190 4.39 27.68 26.06
CA GLY A 190 3.32 27.78 27.07
C GLY A 190 1.91 27.76 26.49
N VAL A 191 1.66 26.94 25.45
CA VAL A 191 0.33 26.82 24.84
C VAL A 191 -0.56 25.96 25.73
N SER A 192 -1.61 26.56 26.30
CA SER A 192 -2.60 25.90 27.15
C SER A 192 -4.01 26.09 26.58
N VAL A 193 -4.86 25.06 26.65
CA VAL A 193 -6.28 25.14 26.27
C VAL A 193 -7.12 24.84 27.52
N TYR A 194 -7.98 25.78 27.88
CA TYR A 194 -8.78 25.77 29.12
C TYR A 194 -10.25 25.39 28.87
N ALA A 195 -10.77 25.70 27.68
CA ALA A 195 -12.12 25.36 27.26
C ALA A 195 -12.19 25.11 25.74
N GLN A 196 -13.28 24.51 25.27
CA GLN A 196 -13.55 24.27 23.84
C GLN A 196 -15.01 24.62 23.51
N GLY A 197 -15.32 24.81 22.22
CA GLY A 197 -16.69 25.08 21.74
C GLY A 197 -17.09 26.55 21.59
N ALA A 198 -16.25 27.51 22.02
CA ALA A 198 -16.52 28.94 21.86
C ALA A 198 -16.70 29.35 20.38
N THR A 199 -17.87 29.89 20.03
CA THR A 199 -18.23 30.32 18.67
C THR A 199 -17.69 31.71 18.31
N ALA A 200 -17.27 32.49 19.30
CA ALA A 200 -16.57 33.76 19.15
C ALA A 200 -15.51 33.90 20.24
N LEU A 201 -14.39 34.55 19.91
CA LEU A 201 -13.27 34.77 20.83
C LEU A 201 -12.89 36.26 20.89
N ARG A 202 -12.52 36.73 22.09
CA ARG A 202 -11.84 38.00 22.35
C ARG A 202 -10.40 37.70 22.68
N LEU A 203 -9.47 38.29 21.94
CA LEU A 203 -8.05 37.94 22.02
C LEU A 203 -7.26 39.10 22.66
N HIS A 204 -6.79 38.89 23.88
CA HIS A 204 -5.89 39.81 24.57
C HIS A 204 -4.46 39.50 24.14
N VAL A 205 -3.71 40.53 23.73
CA VAL A 205 -2.32 40.41 23.29
C VAL A 205 -1.46 41.31 24.17
N THR A 206 -0.45 40.76 24.83
CA THR A 206 0.50 41.52 25.65
C THR A 206 1.94 41.32 25.16
N PRO A 207 2.82 42.33 25.25
CA PRO A 207 4.23 42.14 24.92
C PRO A 207 4.91 41.16 25.88
N ALA A 208 5.59 40.15 25.35
CA ALA A 208 6.38 39.16 26.11
C ALA A 208 7.90 39.29 25.89
N GLY A 209 8.32 40.14 24.95
CA GLY A 209 9.72 40.44 24.65
C GLY A 209 9.85 41.39 23.46
N PRO A 210 11.08 41.71 23.00
CA PRO A 210 11.31 42.62 21.87
C PRO A 210 10.62 42.16 20.56
N ASP A 211 10.68 40.86 20.29
CA ASP A 211 10.10 40.21 19.10
C ASP A 211 9.04 39.15 19.49
N ALA A 212 8.42 39.29 20.66
CA ALA A 212 7.55 38.27 21.26
C ALA A 212 6.28 38.83 21.92
N VAL A 213 5.16 38.09 21.81
CA VAL A 213 3.86 38.42 22.42
C VAL A 213 3.26 37.22 23.15
N SER A 214 2.61 37.47 24.29
CA SER A 214 1.71 36.51 24.93
C SER A 214 0.28 36.73 24.41
N LEU A 215 -0.50 35.65 24.36
CA LEU A 215 -1.87 35.63 23.85
C LEU A 215 -2.80 35.01 24.89
N LEU A 216 -3.92 35.65 25.18
CA LEU A 216 -5.02 35.06 25.96
C LEU A 216 -6.33 35.19 25.19
N ALA A 217 -6.85 34.07 24.72
CA ALA A 217 -8.16 33.97 24.08
C ALA A 217 -9.23 33.71 25.14
N LEU A 218 -10.16 34.66 25.27
CA LEU A 218 -11.37 34.58 26.08
C LEU A 218 -12.58 34.32 25.17
N ASP A 219 -13.67 33.78 25.71
CA ASP A 219 -14.93 33.62 24.98
C ASP A 219 -15.77 34.92 24.94
N ALA A 220 -17.06 34.81 24.60
CA ALA A 220 -18.00 35.92 24.61
C ALA A 220 -18.39 36.39 26.03
N THR A 221 -18.27 35.53 27.05
CA THR A 221 -18.57 35.85 28.46
C THR A 221 -17.38 36.48 29.20
N GLY A 222 -16.16 36.20 28.74
CA GLY A 222 -14.90 36.61 29.37
C GLY A 222 -14.12 35.45 30.01
N ALA A 223 -14.62 34.21 29.91
CA ALA A 223 -13.93 33.03 30.43
C ALA A 223 -12.74 32.64 29.51
N PRO A 224 -11.61 32.16 30.07
CA PRO A 224 -10.45 31.77 29.28
C PRO A 224 -10.70 30.48 28.48
N VAL A 225 -10.33 30.51 27.20
CA VAL A 225 -10.45 29.38 26.26
C VAL A 225 -9.07 28.82 25.93
N ALA A 226 -8.09 29.68 25.66
CA ALA A 226 -6.70 29.27 25.45
C ALA A 226 -5.71 30.38 25.84
N GLY A 227 -4.53 29.99 26.31
CA GLY A 227 -3.41 30.88 26.62
C GLY A 227 -2.14 30.47 25.88
N VAL A 228 -1.26 31.43 25.61
CA VAL A 228 0.09 31.22 25.09
C VAL A 228 1.03 32.17 25.80
N ASP A 229 1.98 31.63 26.56
CA ASP A 229 2.94 32.43 27.34
C ASP A 229 3.88 33.25 26.43
N SER A 230 4.28 32.72 25.27
CA SER A 230 5.08 33.46 24.30
C SER A 230 4.95 32.93 22.87
N VAL A 231 4.77 33.85 21.92
CA VAL A 231 4.92 33.66 20.47
C VAL A 231 6.00 34.62 19.98
N SER A 232 7.14 34.07 19.56
CA SER A 232 8.31 34.85 19.11
C SER A 232 8.62 34.61 17.63
N TRP A 233 9.10 35.64 16.93
CA TRP A 233 9.22 35.66 15.48
C TRP A 233 10.68 35.68 15.00
N GLN A 234 11.17 34.59 14.40
CA GLN A 234 12.52 34.55 13.80
C GLN A 234 12.48 34.79 12.29
N ALA A 235 13.19 35.83 11.82
CA ALA A 235 13.31 36.16 10.41
C ALA A 235 14.44 35.36 9.73
N PHE A 236 14.07 34.41 8.86
CA PHE A 236 15.02 33.66 8.05
C PHE A 236 15.40 34.39 6.74
N PRO A 237 16.63 34.20 6.21
CA PRO A 237 17.00 34.67 4.88
C PRO A 237 16.09 34.03 3.81
N ALA A 238 15.47 34.87 2.97
CA ALA A 238 14.46 34.43 2.00
C ALA A 238 15.01 33.61 0.81
N GLU A 239 16.31 33.33 0.75
CA GLU A 239 16.97 32.62 -0.35
C GLU A 239 16.90 31.09 -0.22
N SER A 240 16.66 30.55 0.98
CA SER A 240 16.55 29.10 1.21
C SER A 240 15.15 28.52 1.00
N PHE A 241 14.13 29.36 0.75
CA PHE A 241 12.71 28.95 0.70
C PHE A 241 11.91 29.56 -0.48
N ALA A 242 12.58 30.07 -1.50
CA ALA A 242 11.92 30.74 -2.63
C ALA A 242 11.13 29.77 -3.55
N THR A 243 11.44 28.48 -3.53
CA THR A 243 10.81 27.42 -4.37
C THR A 243 9.65 26.71 -3.68
N ALA A 244 9.72 26.49 -2.37
CA ALA A 244 8.69 25.77 -1.59
C ALA A 244 7.43 26.61 -1.35
N GLY A 245 6.60 26.76 -2.39
CA GLY A 245 5.28 27.41 -2.29
C GLY A 245 4.33 26.66 -1.33
N PRO A 246 3.28 27.32 -0.78
CA PRO A 246 2.43 26.75 0.28
C PRO A 246 1.77 25.39 0.00
N GLY A 247 1.65 24.98 -1.27
CA GLY A 247 1.11 23.67 -1.66
C GLY A 247 1.97 22.48 -1.24
N HIS A 248 3.28 22.66 -1.03
CA HIS A 248 4.18 21.55 -0.65
C HIS A 248 3.96 21.02 0.77
N ARG A 249 3.32 21.82 1.65
CA ARG A 249 3.16 21.50 3.09
C ARG A 249 2.34 20.24 3.36
N ASP A 250 1.44 19.89 2.45
CA ASP A 250 0.60 18.69 2.53
C ASP A 250 0.91 17.72 1.36
N ALA A 251 2.15 17.78 0.84
CA ALA A 251 2.63 16.96 -0.27
C ALA A 251 4.03 16.35 -0.09
N LEU A 252 4.82 16.81 0.88
CA LEU A 252 6.07 16.18 1.31
C LEU A 252 5.98 15.81 2.78
N PHE A 253 6.21 14.53 3.07
CA PHE A 253 6.14 13.94 4.41
C PHE A 253 7.39 13.10 4.71
N THR A 254 7.52 12.64 5.95
CA THR A 254 8.48 11.63 6.41
C THR A 254 7.81 10.74 7.46
N VAL A 255 8.46 9.67 7.92
CA VAL A 255 7.95 8.81 8.99
C VAL A 255 8.72 9.10 10.28
N ASP A 256 8.01 9.59 11.29
CA ASP A 256 8.52 9.78 12.65
C ASP A 256 8.10 8.61 13.55
N TRP A 257 8.87 8.35 14.60
CA TRP A 257 8.71 7.22 15.51
C TRP A 257 8.48 7.71 16.94
N VAL A 258 7.24 8.14 17.17
CA VAL A 258 6.80 8.76 18.41
C VAL A 258 6.63 7.73 19.53
N GLU A 259 6.76 8.20 20.76
CA GLU A 259 6.54 7.40 21.97
C GLU A 259 5.05 7.52 22.37
N PRO A 260 4.28 6.41 22.37
CA PRO A 260 2.87 6.44 22.72
C PRO A 260 2.68 6.53 24.24
N ALA A 261 1.60 7.18 24.69
CA ALA A 261 1.27 7.24 26.11
C ALA A 261 0.81 5.85 26.62
N VAL A 262 1.67 5.18 27.40
CA VAL A 262 1.38 3.86 27.97
C VAL A 262 0.66 4.01 29.31
N SER A 263 -0.61 3.57 29.39
CA SER A 263 -1.33 3.42 30.64
C SER A 263 -0.90 2.14 31.38
N GLY A 264 -0.75 2.19 32.70
CA GLY A 264 -0.45 1.02 33.52
C GLY A 264 -1.53 -0.07 33.46
N GLY A 265 -1.18 -1.29 33.85
CA GLY A 265 -2.05 -2.47 33.88
C GLY A 265 -1.25 -3.74 34.15
N ALA A 266 -1.92 -4.85 34.39
CA ALA A 266 -1.28 -6.17 34.40
C ALA A 266 -0.71 -6.47 33.00
N LEU A 267 0.42 -7.17 32.97
CA LEU A 267 1.09 -7.62 31.75
C LEU A 267 1.19 -9.14 31.84
N ASP A 268 0.59 -9.82 30.87
CA ASP A 268 0.42 -11.26 30.87
C ASP A 268 0.76 -11.82 29.48
N THR A 269 1.35 -13.01 29.48
CA THR A 269 1.74 -13.78 28.30
C THR A 269 1.23 -15.23 28.36
N GLU A 270 0.25 -15.54 29.21
CA GLU A 270 -0.48 -16.81 29.15
C GLU A 270 -1.13 -17.00 27.76
N GLY A 271 -1.05 -18.22 27.22
CA GLY A 271 -1.53 -18.53 25.87
C GLY A 271 -0.69 -17.97 24.72
N TRP A 272 0.50 -17.41 24.98
CA TRP A 272 1.47 -17.00 23.95
C TRP A 272 2.40 -18.15 23.55
N VAL A 273 2.92 -18.10 22.33
CA VAL A 273 3.91 -19.07 21.81
C VAL A 273 4.93 -18.39 20.90
N VAL A 274 6.11 -18.99 20.76
CA VAL A 274 7.14 -18.60 19.77
C VAL A 274 7.28 -19.70 18.72
N LEU A 275 7.29 -19.35 17.43
CA LEU A 275 7.64 -20.27 16.35
C LEU A 275 9.16 -20.34 16.17
N GLY A 276 9.72 -21.54 16.29
CA GLY A 276 11.16 -21.80 16.28
C GLY A 276 11.58 -22.75 17.40
N ASP A 277 12.88 -23.02 17.47
CA ASP A 277 13.45 -24.02 18.38
C ASP A 277 13.74 -23.49 19.80
N GLU A 278 13.90 -22.18 19.95
CA GLU A 278 14.31 -21.51 21.20
C GLU A 278 13.17 -20.65 21.81
N PRO A 279 12.95 -20.70 23.13
CA PRO A 279 11.94 -19.89 23.83
C PRO A 279 12.37 -18.42 23.97
N LEU A 280 11.40 -17.51 24.09
CA LEU A 280 11.66 -16.06 24.23
C LEU A 280 11.30 -15.58 25.64
N GLY A 281 12.29 -15.33 26.49
CA GLY A 281 12.09 -14.80 27.85
C GLY A 281 11.15 -15.63 28.76
N GLY A 282 10.95 -16.91 28.45
CA GLY A 282 10.01 -17.79 29.15
C GLY A 282 8.71 -18.12 28.38
N ILE A 283 8.42 -17.43 27.28
CA ILE A 283 7.35 -17.81 26.35
C ILE A 283 7.78 -19.11 25.65
N PRO A 284 6.94 -20.17 25.64
CA PRO A 284 7.33 -21.49 25.11
C PRO A 284 7.53 -21.47 23.60
N ALA A 285 8.54 -22.20 23.13
CA ALA A 285 8.80 -22.43 21.71
C ALA A 285 7.95 -23.58 21.15
N ARG A 286 7.68 -23.54 19.85
CA ARG A 286 7.17 -24.65 19.04
C ARG A 286 8.01 -24.75 17.75
N PRO A 287 8.73 -25.86 17.53
CA PRO A 287 9.53 -26.04 16.32
C PRO A 287 8.64 -26.18 15.08
N GLY A 288 9.10 -25.65 13.95
CA GLY A 288 8.35 -25.57 12.70
C GLY A 288 7.67 -24.22 12.48
N GLY A 289 6.81 -24.16 11.47
CA GLY A 289 6.02 -22.98 11.09
C GLY A 289 4.58 -23.02 11.61
N VAL A 290 3.77 -22.05 11.20
CA VAL A 290 2.35 -21.90 11.59
C VAL A 290 1.54 -23.18 11.33
N ALA A 291 1.82 -23.89 10.23
CA ALA A 291 1.15 -25.15 9.88
C ALA A 291 1.37 -26.31 10.87
N GLY A 292 2.28 -26.16 11.86
CA GLY A 292 2.48 -27.11 12.96
C GLY A 292 1.69 -26.80 14.24
N LEU A 293 0.91 -25.71 14.27
CA LEU A 293 0.06 -25.34 15.39
C LEU A 293 -1.32 -26.00 15.31
N ASP A 294 -1.87 -26.40 16.45
CA ASP A 294 -3.22 -26.97 16.52
C ASP A 294 -4.29 -25.88 16.29
N ALA A 295 -5.10 -26.06 15.24
CA ALA A 295 -6.21 -25.17 14.92
C ALA A 295 -7.44 -25.35 15.84
N GLY A 296 -7.54 -26.48 16.55
CA GLY A 296 -8.61 -26.76 17.51
C GLY A 296 -8.41 -26.09 18.87
N GLN A 297 -7.16 -25.79 19.26
CA GLN A 297 -6.85 -24.99 20.45
C GLN A 297 -5.72 -23.98 20.16
N PRO A 298 -6.01 -22.93 19.38
CA PRO A 298 -4.97 -22.03 18.86
C PRO A 298 -4.47 -21.02 19.91
N PRO A 299 -3.17 -20.67 19.90
CA PRO A 299 -2.62 -19.65 20.78
C PRO A 299 -3.25 -18.26 20.56
N ALA A 300 -3.38 -17.48 21.64
CA ALA A 300 -3.87 -16.11 21.56
C ALA A 300 -2.87 -15.19 20.81
N VAL A 301 -1.57 -15.40 21.04
CA VAL A 301 -0.49 -14.68 20.37
C VAL A 301 0.57 -15.67 19.88
N VAL A 302 0.82 -15.65 18.57
CA VAL A 302 1.92 -16.39 17.94
C VAL A 302 3.01 -15.40 17.56
N LEU A 303 4.15 -15.48 18.25
CA LEU A 303 5.35 -14.72 17.91
C LEU A 303 6.15 -15.46 16.83
N LEU A 304 6.45 -14.79 15.73
CA LEU A 304 7.23 -15.31 14.61
C LEU A 304 8.52 -14.49 14.44
N PRO A 305 9.66 -14.92 14.99
CA PRO A 305 10.96 -14.32 14.74
C PRO A 305 11.41 -14.56 13.29
N ILE A 306 11.45 -13.50 12.48
CA ILE A 306 12.08 -13.54 11.16
C ILE A 306 13.56 -13.21 11.34
N GLY A 307 14.38 -14.28 11.29
CA GLY A 307 15.80 -14.20 11.53
C GLY A 307 16.56 -13.43 10.45
N CYS A 308 17.68 -12.81 10.84
CA CYS A 308 18.64 -12.22 9.91
C CYS A 308 19.56 -13.31 9.33
N GLU A 309 18.95 -14.38 8.80
CA GLU A 309 19.61 -15.57 8.27
C GLU A 309 20.49 -15.20 7.08
N THR A 310 21.81 -15.14 7.29
CA THR A 310 22.79 -14.85 6.25
C THR A 310 22.92 -16.04 5.30
N THR A 311 22.33 -15.92 4.12
CA THR A 311 22.47 -16.89 3.03
C THR A 311 23.78 -16.65 2.26
N ASP A 312 24.35 -17.69 1.66
CA ASP A 312 25.59 -17.61 0.85
C ASP A 312 25.51 -16.61 -0.31
N GLY A 313 24.30 -16.26 -0.76
CA GLY A 313 24.05 -15.22 -1.77
C GLY A 313 24.09 -13.78 -1.25
N GLY A 314 24.54 -13.56 -0.01
CA GLY A 314 24.71 -12.24 0.58
C GLY A 314 23.39 -11.51 0.90
N LEU A 315 23.46 -10.19 1.08
CA LEU A 315 22.35 -9.36 1.56
C LEU A 315 21.09 -9.47 0.68
N ALA A 316 21.24 -9.45 -0.65
CA ALA A 316 20.12 -9.51 -1.58
C ALA A 316 19.37 -10.85 -1.54
N ALA A 317 20.10 -11.97 -1.42
CA ALA A 317 19.49 -13.29 -1.30
C ALA A 317 18.85 -13.50 0.09
N SER A 318 19.49 -13.00 1.14
CA SER A 318 18.99 -13.06 2.52
C SER A 318 17.72 -12.21 2.69
N ALA A 319 17.66 -11.04 2.05
CA ALA A 319 16.46 -10.21 2.02
C ALA A 319 15.30 -10.88 1.27
N ARG A 320 15.58 -11.57 0.14
CA ARG A 320 14.55 -12.39 -0.54
C ARG A 320 14.05 -13.52 0.38
N HIS A 321 14.97 -14.27 0.99
CA HIS A 321 14.67 -15.39 1.89
C HIS A 321 13.77 -14.98 3.05
N ALA A 322 14.09 -13.87 3.74
CA ALA A 322 13.27 -13.33 4.82
C ALA A 322 11.83 -12.99 4.37
N VAL A 323 11.65 -12.44 3.17
CA VAL A 323 10.32 -12.10 2.62
C VAL A 323 9.59 -13.35 2.11
N SER A 324 10.27 -14.32 1.51
CA SER A 324 9.69 -15.62 1.13
C SER A 324 9.19 -16.40 2.37
N ARG A 325 10.00 -16.45 3.44
CA ARG A 325 9.61 -17.07 4.71
C ARG A 325 8.40 -16.36 5.33
N ALA A 326 8.41 -15.03 5.40
CA ALA A 326 7.27 -14.26 5.90
C ALA A 326 5.99 -14.45 5.05
N LEU A 327 6.11 -14.53 3.72
CA LEU A 327 4.99 -14.84 2.82
C LEU A 327 4.39 -16.22 3.12
N HIS A 328 5.24 -17.25 3.24
CA HIS A 328 4.80 -18.62 3.49
C HIS A 328 4.04 -18.76 4.81
N GLU A 329 4.60 -18.25 5.92
CA GLU A 329 3.97 -18.34 7.24
C GLU A 329 2.65 -17.56 7.32
N VAL A 330 2.56 -16.40 6.65
CA VAL A 330 1.33 -15.61 6.59
C VAL A 330 0.28 -16.27 5.69
N GLN A 331 0.68 -16.93 4.59
CA GLN A 331 -0.23 -17.76 3.79
C GLN A 331 -0.75 -18.97 4.59
N ALA A 332 0.12 -19.65 5.36
CA ALA A 332 -0.27 -20.74 6.23
C ALA A 332 -1.25 -20.29 7.33
N TRP A 333 -1.02 -19.13 7.93
CA TRP A 333 -1.94 -18.52 8.91
C TRP A 333 -3.33 -18.26 8.33
N LEU A 334 -3.39 -17.67 7.13
CA LEU A 334 -4.67 -17.40 6.45
C LEU A 334 -5.39 -18.68 6.04
N ALA A 335 -4.65 -19.72 5.64
CA ALA A 335 -5.21 -21.03 5.28
C ALA A 335 -5.72 -21.83 6.49
N ALA A 336 -5.15 -21.63 7.68
CA ALA A 336 -5.54 -22.31 8.91
C ALA A 336 -6.81 -21.73 9.57
N GLY A 337 -7.25 -20.53 9.17
CA GLY A 337 -8.57 -20.00 9.55
C GLY A 337 -8.76 -19.64 11.03
N TYR A 338 -7.68 -19.32 11.76
CA TYR A 338 -7.71 -19.10 13.22
C TYR A 338 -8.80 -18.13 13.71
N PRO A 339 -9.42 -18.39 14.88
CA PRO A 339 -10.61 -17.69 15.39
C PRO A 339 -10.33 -16.25 15.83
N ASP A 340 -11.37 -15.56 16.34
CA ASP A 340 -11.18 -14.24 16.93
C ASP A 340 -10.39 -14.28 18.24
N GLY A 341 -9.58 -13.23 18.45
CA GLY A 341 -8.58 -13.15 19.51
C GLY A 341 -7.18 -13.62 19.09
N SER A 342 -7.06 -14.64 18.23
CA SER A 342 -5.76 -15.14 17.75
C SER A 342 -5.03 -14.12 16.86
N ARG A 343 -3.74 -13.87 17.13
CA ARG A 343 -2.91 -12.90 16.38
C ARG A 343 -1.51 -13.44 16.07
N LEU A 344 -1.07 -13.25 14.82
CA LEU A 344 0.31 -13.49 14.40
C LEU A 344 1.12 -12.19 14.47
N VAL A 345 2.24 -12.24 15.19
CA VAL A 345 3.14 -11.10 15.43
C VAL A 345 4.50 -11.40 14.84
N LEU A 346 4.87 -10.69 13.76
CA LEU A 346 6.18 -10.85 13.14
C LEU A 346 7.19 -9.98 13.89
N LEU A 347 8.19 -10.63 14.47
CA LEU A 347 9.30 -10.00 15.16
C LEU A 347 10.49 -9.88 14.20
N THR A 348 10.95 -8.65 13.96
CA THR A 348 12.22 -8.37 13.29
C THR A 348 13.21 -7.75 14.29
N ARG A 349 14.51 -7.73 13.95
CA ARG A 349 15.54 -7.08 14.77
C ARG A 349 16.37 -6.15 13.88
N GLY A 350 16.41 -4.86 14.18
CA GLY A 350 17.21 -3.87 13.45
C GLY A 350 16.90 -3.77 11.95
N ALA A 351 15.68 -4.08 11.53
CA ALA A 351 15.26 -4.08 10.13
C ALA A 351 14.82 -2.70 9.62
N ILE A 352 14.47 -1.79 10.54
CA ILE A 352 13.98 -0.43 10.25
C ILE A 352 14.60 0.59 11.20
N GLY A 353 14.91 1.80 10.71
CA GLY A 353 15.43 2.88 11.53
C GLY A 353 14.33 3.67 12.23
N THR A 354 14.42 3.78 13.55
CA THR A 354 13.54 4.64 14.37
C THR A 354 14.11 6.03 14.60
N ARG A 355 15.44 6.21 14.46
CA ARG A 355 16.17 7.46 14.74
C ARG A 355 17.17 7.79 13.62
N PRO A 356 17.49 9.07 13.38
CA PRO A 356 18.54 9.45 12.44
C PRO A 356 19.91 8.87 12.84
N GLY A 357 20.57 8.18 11.90
CA GLY A 357 21.88 7.57 12.12
C GLY A 357 21.88 6.24 12.87
N GLU A 358 20.72 5.65 13.14
CA GLU A 358 20.59 4.33 13.75
C GLU A 358 21.17 3.23 12.83
N PRO A 359 22.07 2.34 13.32
CA PRO A 359 22.59 1.24 12.53
C PRO A 359 21.52 0.17 12.30
N LEU A 360 21.45 -0.36 11.07
CA LEU A 360 20.49 -1.39 10.67
C LEU A 360 21.20 -2.70 10.40
N ASP A 361 21.47 -3.45 11.48
CA ASP A 361 22.16 -4.73 11.45
C ASP A 361 21.30 -5.85 10.84
N GLY A 362 19.97 -5.68 10.83
CA GLY A 362 19.00 -6.63 10.29
C GLY A 362 18.33 -6.20 8.99
N LEU A 363 19.01 -5.39 8.17
CA LEU A 363 18.51 -4.84 6.90
C LEU A 363 17.86 -5.88 5.96
N ALA A 364 18.24 -7.16 6.04
CA ALA A 364 17.55 -8.23 5.30
C ALA A 364 16.05 -8.34 5.62
N GLY A 365 15.65 -8.13 6.88
CA GLY A 365 14.26 -8.16 7.32
C GLY A 365 13.40 -6.98 6.84
N ALA A 366 13.99 -5.93 6.26
CA ALA A 366 13.27 -4.70 5.91
C ALA A 366 12.11 -4.92 4.91
N GLY A 367 12.23 -5.91 4.01
CA GLY A 367 11.15 -6.24 3.07
C GLY A 367 9.91 -6.84 3.74
N VAL A 368 10.06 -7.49 4.90
CA VAL A 368 8.96 -8.13 5.66
C VAL A 368 7.95 -7.08 6.11
N TRP A 369 8.44 -5.90 6.50
CA TRP A 369 7.61 -4.76 6.90
C TRP A 369 6.68 -4.32 5.77
N GLY A 370 7.19 -4.24 4.54
CA GLY A 370 6.37 -3.90 3.37
C GLY A 370 5.34 -4.98 3.03
N LEU A 371 5.74 -6.25 3.08
CA LEU A 371 4.83 -7.38 2.86
C LEU A 371 3.67 -7.39 3.85
N LEU A 372 3.97 -7.28 5.16
CA LEU A 372 2.93 -7.34 6.18
C LEU A 372 2.07 -6.07 6.24
N ARG A 373 2.57 -4.91 5.79
CA ARG A 373 1.74 -3.71 5.58
C ARG A 373 0.61 -3.94 4.56
N SER A 374 0.91 -4.60 3.44
CA SER A 374 -0.12 -5.07 2.52
C SER A 374 -0.99 -6.15 3.15
N ALA A 375 -0.42 -7.13 3.87
CA ALA A 375 -1.20 -8.16 4.56
C ALA A 375 -2.19 -7.59 5.62
N GLN A 376 -1.83 -6.50 6.30
CA GLN A 376 -2.70 -5.77 7.24
C GLN A 376 -3.82 -5.01 6.54
N THR A 377 -3.57 -4.52 5.33
CA THR A 377 -4.62 -3.92 4.46
C THR A 377 -5.57 -5.02 3.96
N GLU A 378 -5.01 -6.17 3.57
CA GLU A 378 -5.77 -7.31 3.05
C GLU A 378 -6.47 -8.13 4.12
N ASN A 379 -6.03 -8.12 5.39
CA ASN A 379 -6.66 -8.85 6.50
C ASN A 379 -6.46 -8.06 7.82
N PRO A 380 -7.33 -7.07 8.10
CA PRO A 380 -7.24 -6.24 9.30
C PRO A 380 -7.27 -7.05 10.60
N GLY A 381 -6.52 -6.59 11.61
CA GLY A 381 -6.54 -7.13 12.98
C GLY A 381 -5.70 -8.40 13.23
N GLN A 382 -5.49 -9.25 12.21
CA GLN A 382 -4.79 -10.54 12.37
C GLN A 382 -3.27 -10.43 12.57
N PHE A 383 -2.65 -9.33 12.10
CA PHE A 383 -1.21 -9.21 11.95
C PHE A 383 -0.62 -7.99 12.69
N THR A 384 0.53 -8.15 13.33
CA THR A 384 1.29 -7.03 13.94
C THR A 384 2.78 -7.15 13.64
N LEU A 385 3.44 -6.02 13.35
CA LEU A 385 4.89 -5.91 13.19
C LEU A 385 5.50 -5.34 14.47
N ILE A 386 6.57 -5.96 14.98
CA ILE A 386 7.42 -5.38 16.03
C ILE A 386 8.89 -5.54 15.62
N ASP A 387 9.64 -4.42 15.55
CA ASP A 387 11.09 -4.45 15.34
C ASP A 387 11.84 -4.15 16.64
N THR A 388 12.92 -4.87 16.94
CA THR A 388 13.68 -4.73 18.20
C THR A 388 15.14 -4.37 17.96
N ASP A 389 15.82 -3.78 18.95
CA ASP A 389 17.29 -3.61 18.96
C ASP A 389 18.05 -4.76 19.64
N GLY A 390 17.33 -5.74 20.19
CA GLY A 390 17.92 -6.90 20.86
C GLY A 390 16.90 -8.02 21.04
N GLU A 391 17.09 -8.83 22.09
CA GLU A 391 16.03 -9.72 22.58
C GLU A 391 15.05 -8.90 23.42
N PRO A 392 13.75 -8.84 23.06
CA PRO A 392 12.77 -8.06 23.80
C PRO A 392 12.33 -8.78 25.08
N ASP A 393 12.15 -8.00 26.14
CA ASP A 393 11.43 -8.43 27.35
C ASP A 393 9.95 -8.76 27.01
N PRO A 394 9.45 -9.97 27.34
CA PRO A 394 8.04 -10.34 27.18
C PRO A 394 7.05 -9.33 27.77
N ALA A 395 7.36 -8.70 28.90
CA ALA A 395 6.50 -7.68 29.51
C ALA A 395 6.40 -6.42 28.62
N VAL A 396 7.50 -6.05 27.94
CA VAL A 396 7.51 -4.95 26.96
C VAL A 396 6.73 -5.33 25.69
N LEU A 397 6.79 -6.60 25.25
CA LEU A 397 5.93 -7.08 24.15
C LEU A 397 4.44 -7.06 24.53
N ALA A 398 4.08 -7.50 25.74
CA ALA A 398 2.70 -7.45 26.24
C ALA A 398 2.19 -5.99 26.35
N ALA A 399 3.04 -5.07 26.82
CA ALA A 399 2.74 -3.64 26.83
C ALA A 399 2.56 -3.06 25.41
N ALA A 400 3.39 -3.50 24.45
CA ALA A 400 3.32 -3.09 23.05
C ALA A 400 2.02 -3.55 22.36
N LEU A 401 1.65 -4.84 22.45
CA LEU A 401 0.45 -5.36 21.79
C LEU A 401 -0.85 -4.75 22.35
N ARG A 402 -0.87 -4.41 23.64
CA ARG A 402 -2.01 -3.75 24.31
C ARG A 402 -2.31 -2.34 23.80
N LEU A 403 -1.39 -1.69 23.08
CA LEU A 403 -1.63 -0.40 22.42
C LEU A 403 -2.59 -0.51 21.22
N GLY A 404 -2.82 -1.71 20.67
CA GLY A 404 -3.67 -1.89 19.49
C GLY A 404 -3.12 -1.27 18.19
N GLU A 405 -1.84 -0.89 18.19
CA GLU A 405 -1.15 -0.34 17.02
C GLU A 405 -0.60 -1.50 16.17
N PRO A 406 -0.78 -1.51 14.84
CA PRO A 406 -0.40 -2.64 13.98
C PRO A 406 1.11 -2.74 13.73
N GLN A 407 1.88 -1.71 14.10
CA GLN A 407 3.29 -1.53 13.78
C GLN A 407 3.96 -0.82 14.95
N LEU A 408 4.94 -1.49 15.56
CA LEU A 408 5.70 -0.95 16.69
C LEU A 408 7.20 -1.18 16.50
N ALA A 409 8.01 -0.40 17.19
CA ALA A 409 9.43 -0.68 17.37
C ALA A 409 9.79 -0.55 18.86
N VAL A 410 10.58 -1.49 19.36
CA VAL A 410 11.14 -1.46 20.72
C VAL A 410 12.60 -1.05 20.61
N ARG A 411 13.00 -0.05 21.41
CA ARG A 411 14.38 0.46 21.48
C ARG A 411 14.80 0.75 22.91
N GLY A 412 15.69 -0.06 23.48
CA GLY A 412 16.11 0.03 24.88
C GLY A 412 14.95 -0.09 25.86
N GLY A 413 13.99 -0.99 25.58
CA GLY A 413 12.74 -1.14 26.32
C GLY A 413 11.65 -0.11 26.01
N VAL A 414 11.95 0.98 25.30
CA VAL A 414 10.97 2.01 24.93
C VAL A 414 10.22 1.61 23.67
N VAL A 415 8.89 1.51 23.78
CA VAL A 415 7.99 1.26 22.64
C VAL A 415 7.80 2.55 21.83
N ARG A 416 7.80 2.43 20.50
CA ARG A 416 7.58 3.52 19.54
C ARG A 416 6.61 3.08 18.44
N VAL A 417 5.87 4.03 17.89
CA VAL A 417 4.87 3.79 16.84
C VAL A 417 5.09 4.75 15.66
N PRO A 418 4.89 4.30 14.41
CA PRO A 418 5.15 5.14 13.26
C PRO A 418 4.01 6.13 13.03
N ARG A 419 4.37 7.36 12.66
CA ARG A 419 3.45 8.44 12.27
C ARG A 419 3.99 9.15 11.04
N LEU A 420 3.11 9.48 10.09
CA LEU A 420 3.47 10.33 8.96
C LEU A 420 3.58 11.77 9.48
N ALA A 421 4.75 12.35 9.41
CA ALA A 421 5.07 13.69 9.89
C ALA A 421 5.47 14.60 8.72
N ARG A 422 5.50 15.92 8.95
CA ARG A 422 6.12 16.85 7.99
C ARG A 422 7.62 16.91 8.27
N PRO A 423 8.49 16.76 7.26
CA PRO A 423 9.94 16.81 7.45
C PRO A 423 10.41 18.22 7.80
N GLU A 424 11.41 18.30 8.67
CA GLU A 424 12.09 19.55 8.97
C GLU A 424 13.08 19.95 7.84
N PRO A 425 13.43 21.24 7.70
CA PRO A 425 14.47 21.69 6.78
C PRO A 425 15.84 21.09 7.14
N ALA A 426 16.64 20.72 6.15
CA ALA A 426 18.00 20.27 6.38
C ALA A 426 18.99 21.43 6.56
N GLU A 427 20.00 21.26 7.41
CA GLU A 427 21.11 22.23 7.54
C GLU A 427 21.95 22.35 6.25
N ARG A 428 21.92 21.32 5.41
CA ARG A 428 22.57 21.23 4.10
C ARG A 428 21.69 20.40 3.17
N PRO A 429 21.67 20.65 1.86
CA PRO A 429 20.91 19.83 0.93
C PRO A 429 21.25 18.33 1.05
N GLY A 430 20.23 17.47 0.97
CA GLY A 430 20.39 16.01 1.05
C GLY A 430 21.22 15.43 -0.10
N TRP A 431 21.27 16.14 -1.23
CA TRP A 431 22.15 15.94 -2.38
C TRP A 431 22.36 17.27 -3.13
N THR A 432 23.39 17.33 -3.97
CA THR A 432 23.63 18.43 -4.93
C THR A 432 24.21 17.88 -6.22
N TRP A 433 23.84 18.42 -7.38
CA TRP A 433 24.35 17.92 -8.66
C TRP A 433 25.61 18.68 -9.10
N SER A 434 26.73 17.97 -9.25
CA SER A 434 27.93 18.52 -9.87
C SER A 434 27.78 18.49 -11.40
N GLY A 435 27.80 19.65 -12.07
CA GLY A 435 27.71 19.72 -13.54
C GLY A 435 28.87 19.06 -14.31
N THR A 436 29.94 18.65 -13.63
CA THR A 436 31.16 18.05 -14.20
C THR A 436 31.24 16.52 -14.06
N GLY A 437 30.35 15.90 -13.28
CA GLY A 437 30.36 14.47 -12.98
C GLY A 437 29.29 13.69 -13.72
N THR A 438 29.47 12.37 -13.80
CA THR A 438 28.49 11.45 -14.40
C THR A 438 27.38 11.10 -13.41
N VAL A 439 26.13 11.11 -13.90
CA VAL A 439 24.96 10.61 -13.16
C VAL A 439 24.42 9.34 -13.83
N LEU A 440 24.43 8.23 -13.08
CA LEU A 440 23.83 6.95 -13.45
C LEU A 440 22.33 6.96 -13.14
N ILE A 441 21.49 6.65 -14.14
CA ILE A 441 20.04 6.48 -13.98
C ILE A 441 19.65 5.06 -14.42
N THR A 442 19.47 4.15 -13.46
CA THR A 442 18.99 2.79 -13.76
C THR A 442 17.48 2.81 -13.95
N GLY A 443 16.98 2.23 -15.05
CA GLY A 443 15.64 2.50 -15.55
C GLY A 443 15.55 3.80 -16.38
N GLY A 444 16.68 4.40 -16.75
CA GLY A 444 16.76 5.70 -17.43
C GLY A 444 16.04 5.77 -18.78
N THR A 445 15.88 4.64 -19.49
CA THR A 445 15.10 4.55 -20.73
C THR A 445 13.59 4.33 -20.50
N GLY A 446 13.10 4.49 -19.27
CA GLY A 446 11.66 4.48 -18.94
C GLY A 446 11.05 5.87 -18.96
N THR A 447 9.72 5.98 -18.92
CA THR A 447 8.97 7.25 -19.00
C THR A 447 9.45 8.29 -17.96
N LEU A 448 9.56 7.87 -16.69
CA LEU A 448 10.06 8.72 -15.60
C LEU A 448 11.58 8.95 -15.69
N GLY A 449 12.33 8.03 -16.30
CA GLY A 449 13.77 8.17 -16.56
C GLY A 449 14.09 9.28 -17.54
N GLY A 450 13.37 9.35 -18.67
CA GLY A 450 13.51 10.44 -19.64
C GLY A 450 13.06 11.79 -19.08
N VAL A 451 12.00 11.82 -18.25
CA VAL A 451 11.55 13.03 -17.52
C VAL A 451 12.65 13.52 -16.58
N LEU A 452 13.17 12.65 -15.71
CA LEU A 452 14.22 13.00 -14.75
C LEU A 452 15.51 13.43 -15.46
N ALA A 453 15.94 12.68 -16.47
CA ALA A 453 17.13 13.00 -17.25
C ALA A 453 17.04 14.41 -17.87
N ARG A 454 15.88 14.79 -18.42
CA ARG A 454 15.64 16.14 -18.94
C ARG A 454 15.76 17.19 -17.83
N HIS A 455 15.08 16.99 -16.70
CA HIS A 455 15.09 17.91 -15.55
C HIS A 455 16.50 18.14 -14.98
N LEU A 456 17.30 17.08 -14.87
CA LEU A 456 18.69 17.17 -14.43
C LEU A 456 19.58 17.96 -15.41
N VAL A 457 19.31 17.89 -16.70
CA VAL A 457 20.07 18.63 -17.74
C VAL A 457 19.65 20.10 -17.84
N THR A 458 18.34 20.41 -17.72
CA THR A 458 17.84 21.78 -17.87
C THR A 458 17.98 22.60 -16.58
N GLU A 459 17.48 22.11 -15.44
CA GLU A 459 17.42 22.90 -14.20
C GLU A 459 18.69 22.75 -13.35
N HIS A 460 19.25 21.54 -13.30
CA HIS A 460 20.43 21.23 -12.47
C HIS A 460 21.76 21.23 -13.21
N GLY A 461 21.75 21.47 -14.52
CA GLY A 461 22.96 21.64 -15.32
C GLY A 461 23.87 20.41 -15.43
N VAL A 462 23.34 19.19 -15.22
CA VAL A 462 24.09 17.94 -15.41
C VAL A 462 24.50 17.78 -16.88
N ARG A 463 25.74 17.35 -17.15
CA ARG A 463 26.27 17.25 -18.52
C ARG A 463 26.71 15.85 -18.94
N HIS A 464 26.81 14.88 -18.03
CA HIS A 464 27.17 13.50 -18.35
C HIS A 464 26.15 12.54 -17.73
N LEU A 465 25.42 11.82 -18.58
CA LEU A 465 24.38 10.89 -18.19
C LEU A 465 24.70 9.47 -18.65
N LEU A 466 24.53 8.51 -17.73
CA LEU A 466 24.58 7.09 -18.02
C LEU A 466 23.18 6.49 -17.78
N LEU A 467 22.41 6.33 -18.85
CA LEU A 467 21.05 5.80 -18.81
C LEU A 467 21.09 4.28 -19.03
N THR A 468 20.60 3.49 -18.07
CA THR A 468 20.69 2.01 -18.16
C THR A 468 19.34 1.33 -18.11
N SER A 469 19.19 0.25 -18.86
CA SER A 469 18.08 -0.70 -18.72
C SER A 469 18.46 -2.05 -19.33
N ARG A 470 17.67 -3.09 -19.07
CA ARG A 470 17.88 -4.44 -19.66
C ARG A 470 17.86 -4.46 -21.20
N ARG A 471 17.31 -3.43 -21.85
CA ARG A 471 17.30 -3.27 -23.32
C ARG A 471 18.32 -2.24 -23.82
N GLY A 472 18.78 -1.32 -22.97
CA GLY A 472 19.74 -0.29 -23.36
C GLY A 472 19.26 0.52 -24.58
N PRO A 473 20.10 0.67 -25.63
CA PRO A 473 19.72 1.32 -26.89
C PRO A 473 18.48 0.75 -27.58
N ASP A 474 18.21 -0.56 -27.40
CA ASP A 474 17.04 -1.23 -28.00
C ASP A 474 15.73 -1.01 -27.21
N ALA A 475 15.73 -0.12 -26.21
CA ALA A 475 14.51 0.26 -25.51
C ALA A 475 13.69 1.26 -26.36
N PRO A 476 12.36 1.08 -26.50
CA PRO A 476 11.52 2.04 -27.21
C PRO A 476 11.63 3.45 -26.61
N GLY A 477 11.92 4.46 -27.45
CA GLY A 477 12.14 5.84 -27.02
C GLY A 477 13.58 6.18 -26.61
N ALA A 478 14.52 5.21 -26.60
CA ALA A 478 15.88 5.45 -26.11
C ALA A 478 16.70 6.39 -27.01
N GLU A 479 16.60 6.25 -28.33
CA GLU A 479 17.33 7.10 -29.27
C GLU A 479 16.74 8.52 -29.31
N GLU A 480 15.42 8.64 -29.21
CA GLU A 480 14.71 9.91 -29.13
C GLU A 480 15.10 10.68 -27.86
N ILE A 481 15.14 9.99 -26.70
CA ILE A 481 15.62 10.57 -25.44
C ILE A 481 17.11 10.94 -25.52
N ARG A 482 17.96 10.09 -26.12
CA ARG A 482 19.40 10.37 -26.29
C ARG A 482 19.63 11.61 -27.16
N ALA A 483 18.95 11.70 -28.30
CA ALA A 483 19.06 12.82 -29.23
C ALA A 483 18.49 14.12 -28.64
N GLU A 484 17.40 14.06 -27.87
CA GLU A 484 16.84 15.23 -27.17
C GLU A 484 17.82 15.78 -26.13
N LEU A 485 18.35 14.92 -25.25
CA LEU A 485 19.28 15.32 -24.19
C LEU A 485 20.62 15.83 -24.76
N ALA A 486 21.09 15.25 -25.86
CA ALA A 486 22.24 15.76 -26.61
C ALA A 486 21.94 17.15 -27.22
N GLY A 487 20.74 17.37 -27.75
CA GLY A 487 20.26 18.69 -28.20
C GLY A 487 20.15 19.73 -27.09
N LEU A 488 19.97 19.28 -25.83
CA LEU A 488 20.00 20.11 -24.61
C LEU A 488 21.43 20.30 -24.04
N GLY A 489 22.45 19.73 -24.69
CA GLY A 489 23.87 19.93 -24.34
C GLY A 489 24.44 18.94 -23.32
N ALA A 490 23.85 17.76 -23.14
CA ALA A 490 24.41 16.67 -22.35
C ALA A 490 25.05 15.57 -23.21
N ASP A 491 26.17 15.02 -22.76
CA ASP A 491 26.71 13.75 -23.21
C ASP A 491 25.91 12.61 -22.56
N VAL A 492 25.41 11.67 -23.37
CA VAL A 492 24.45 10.64 -22.94
C VAL A 492 24.84 9.27 -23.49
N THR A 493 25.38 8.44 -22.59
CA THR A 493 25.57 7.01 -22.84
C THR A 493 24.30 6.26 -22.47
N VAL A 494 23.77 5.47 -23.41
CA VAL A 494 22.67 4.52 -23.15
C VAL A 494 23.24 3.10 -23.19
N ALA A 495 23.09 2.35 -22.09
CA ALA A 495 23.74 1.05 -21.93
C ALA A 495 22.73 -0.07 -21.60
N ALA A 496 22.95 -1.24 -22.21
CA ALA A 496 22.23 -2.47 -21.89
C ALA A 496 22.86 -3.11 -20.64
N CYS A 497 22.10 -3.20 -19.55
CA CYS A 497 22.55 -3.75 -18.27
C CYS A 497 21.35 -4.14 -17.40
N ASP A 498 21.36 -5.34 -16.82
CA ASP A 498 20.56 -5.64 -15.63
C ASP A 498 21.34 -5.20 -14.38
N ALA A 499 20.87 -4.17 -13.66
CA ALA A 499 21.53 -3.73 -12.44
C ALA A 499 21.50 -4.79 -11.31
N ALA A 500 20.60 -5.77 -11.39
CA ALA A 500 20.58 -6.93 -10.50
C ALA A 500 21.67 -7.98 -10.83
N ASP A 501 22.32 -7.89 -11.99
CA ASP A 501 23.54 -8.61 -12.31
C ASP A 501 24.75 -7.77 -11.88
N ARG A 502 25.52 -8.30 -10.93
CA ARG A 502 26.65 -7.59 -10.31
C ARG A 502 27.78 -7.36 -11.31
N ASP A 503 28.07 -8.34 -12.15
CA ASP A 503 29.24 -8.33 -13.02
C ASP A 503 28.99 -7.46 -14.25
N GLN A 504 27.76 -7.45 -14.77
CA GLN A 504 27.32 -6.45 -15.76
C GLN A 504 27.43 -5.04 -15.19
N LEU A 505 26.93 -4.79 -13.98
CA LEU A 505 26.95 -3.46 -13.37
C LEU A 505 28.39 -3.01 -13.05
N ALA A 506 29.24 -3.89 -12.51
CA ALA A 506 30.64 -3.60 -12.25
C ALA A 506 31.42 -3.28 -13.55
N THR A 507 31.18 -4.07 -14.60
CA THR A 507 31.77 -3.83 -15.94
C THR A 507 31.34 -2.47 -16.49
N LEU A 508 30.06 -2.10 -16.34
CA LEU A 508 29.55 -0.82 -16.81
C LEU A 508 30.03 0.38 -15.98
N LEU A 509 30.15 0.23 -14.67
CA LEU A 509 30.72 1.27 -13.80
C LEU A 509 32.19 1.53 -14.15
N ALA A 510 32.93 0.51 -14.59
CA ALA A 510 34.30 0.64 -15.08
C ALA A 510 34.44 1.36 -16.45
N THR A 511 33.34 1.66 -17.17
CA THR A 511 33.40 2.48 -18.40
C THR A 511 33.16 3.97 -18.15
N VAL A 512 32.97 4.42 -16.91
CA VAL A 512 32.80 5.84 -16.60
C VAL A 512 34.15 6.57 -16.70
N PRO A 513 34.28 7.66 -17.48
CA PRO A 513 35.56 8.38 -17.65
C PRO A 513 36.11 8.94 -16.34
N ALA A 514 37.45 8.92 -16.18
CA ALA A 514 38.12 9.44 -14.99
C ALA A 514 38.06 10.98 -14.91
N GLU A 515 37.88 11.63 -16.06
CA GLU A 515 37.66 13.07 -16.24
C GLU A 515 36.26 13.51 -15.79
N HIS A 516 35.29 12.58 -15.87
CA HIS A 516 33.87 12.79 -15.56
C HIS A 516 33.37 11.69 -14.61
N PRO A 517 33.97 11.57 -13.40
CA PRO A 517 33.73 10.44 -12.51
C PRO A 517 32.27 10.34 -12.09
N LEU A 518 31.86 9.14 -11.66
CA LEU A 518 30.51 8.93 -11.12
C LEU A 518 30.33 9.78 -9.85
N ARG A 519 29.36 10.70 -9.89
CA ARG A 519 28.97 11.55 -8.75
C ARG A 519 27.51 11.38 -8.35
N GLY A 520 26.66 10.85 -9.23
CA GLY A 520 25.24 10.62 -8.93
C GLY A 520 24.77 9.22 -9.29
N VAL A 521 23.94 8.63 -8.43
CA VAL A 521 23.16 7.42 -8.72
C VAL A 521 21.69 7.72 -8.48
N VAL A 522 20.83 7.40 -9.45
CA VAL A 522 19.37 7.38 -9.29
C VAL A 522 18.81 6.03 -9.73
N HIS A 523 18.07 5.40 -8.83
CA HIS A 523 17.52 4.06 -9.03
C HIS A 523 16.01 4.13 -9.25
N LEU A 524 15.60 4.07 -10.53
CA LEU A 524 14.20 4.05 -10.99
C LEU A 524 13.73 2.64 -11.40
N ALA A 525 14.60 1.63 -11.36
CA ALA A 525 14.30 0.31 -11.88
C ALA A 525 13.25 -0.42 -11.00
N GLY A 526 12.43 -1.24 -11.65
CA GLY A 526 11.37 -1.99 -11.00
C GLY A 526 10.39 -2.60 -12.01
N VAL A 527 9.53 -3.46 -11.51
CA VAL A 527 8.33 -3.98 -12.18
C VAL A 527 7.19 -4.01 -11.15
N LEU A 528 5.94 -4.11 -11.62
CA LEU A 528 4.81 -4.54 -10.80
C LEU A 528 4.40 -5.95 -11.23
N ASP A 529 3.84 -6.70 -10.29
CA ASP A 529 3.20 -7.99 -10.53
C ASP A 529 2.14 -8.19 -9.43
N ASP A 530 1.11 -7.36 -9.50
CA ASP A 530 0.13 -7.19 -8.42
C ASP A 530 -0.84 -8.38 -8.32
N GLY A 531 -1.31 -8.65 -7.11
CA GLY A 531 -2.19 -9.76 -6.78
C GLY A 531 -2.31 -9.93 -5.27
N VAL A 532 -3.48 -10.41 -4.81
CA VAL A 532 -3.74 -10.68 -3.39
C VAL A 532 -2.72 -11.67 -2.81
N LEU A 533 -2.42 -11.51 -1.52
CA LEU A 533 -1.34 -12.19 -0.82
C LEU A 533 -1.44 -13.73 -0.90
N THR A 534 -2.65 -14.28 -0.90
CA THR A 534 -2.92 -15.72 -1.05
C THR A 534 -2.62 -16.27 -2.45
N GLY A 535 -2.54 -15.40 -3.48
CA GLY A 535 -2.18 -15.75 -4.87
C GLY A 535 -0.77 -15.30 -5.28
N LEU A 536 0.06 -14.85 -4.33
CA LEU A 536 1.44 -14.46 -4.57
C LEU A 536 2.37 -15.68 -4.42
N THR A 537 3.10 -16.03 -5.48
CA THR A 537 4.10 -17.12 -5.45
C THR A 537 5.51 -16.58 -5.27
N GLU A 538 6.46 -17.43 -4.86
CA GLU A 538 7.86 -17.02 -4.70
C GLU A 538 8.49 -16.52 -6.01
N ASP A 539 8.17 -17.11 -7.17
CA ASP A 539 8.67 -16.62 -8.47
C ASP A 539 8.19 -15.19 -8.78
N ARG A 540 6.91 -14.90 -8.52
CA ARG A 540 6.33 -13.56 -8.70
C ARG A 540 6.97 -12.55 -7.74
N LEU A 541 7.11 -12.93 -6.47
CA LEU A 541 7.82 -12.15 -5.46
C LEU A 541 9.27 -11.86 -5.89
N ALA A 542 10.02 -12.89 -6.30
CA ALA A 542 11.41 -12.77 -6.74
C ALA A 542 11.56 -11.89 -7.99
N ALA A 543 10.61 -11.95 -8.92
CA ALA A 543 10.58 -11.11 -10.12
C ALA A 543 10.41 -9.60 -9.78
N VAL A 544 9.62 -9.27 -8.75
CA VAL A 544 9.44 -7.89 -8.26
C VAL A 544 10.61 -7.42 -7.38
N LEU A 545 11.12 -8.30 -6.50
CA LEU A 545 12.27 -7.97 -5.64
C LEU A 545 13.55 -7.76 -6.45
N ARG A 546 13.86 -8.60 -7.45
CA ARG A 546 15.14 -8.56 -8.20
C ARG A 546 15.53 -7.16 -8.72
N PRO A 547 14.72 -6.46 -9.54
CA PRO A 547 15.09 -5.17 -10.14
C PRO A 547 15.14 -4.00 -9.14
N LYS A 548 14.75 -4.20 -7.88
CA LYS A 548 14.84 -3.21 -6.79
C LYS A 548 15.87 -3.62 -5.74
N VAL A 549 15.62 -4.70 -4.99
CA VAL A 549 16.46 -5.17 -3.88
C VAL A 549 17.87 -5.55 -4.36
N ALA A 550 17.99 -6.51 -5.28
CA ALA A 550 19.31 -6.97 -5.73
C ALA A 550 20.07 -5.87 -6.49
N ALA A 551 19.36 -5.09 -7.30
CA ALA A 551 19.93 -3.94 -8.00
C ALA A 551 20.46 -2.86 -7.03
N ALA A 552 19.70 -2.49 -6.00
CA ALA A 552 20.12 -1.48 -5.04
C ALA A 552 21.23 -1.97 -4.09
N VAL A 553 21.28 -3.27 -3.76
CA VAL A 553 22.41 -3.89 -3.06
C VAL A 553 23.68 -3.82 -3.91
N ASN A 554 23.63 -4.24 -5.18
CA ASN A 554 24.78 -4.14 -6.09
C ASN A 554 25.24 -2.67 -6.25
N LEU A 555 24.31 -1.74 -6.45
CA LEU A 555 24.61 -0.30 -6.49
C LEU A 555 25.23 0.20 -5.19
N HIS A 556 24.75 -0.24 -4.01
CA HIS A 556 25.31 0.16 -2.73
C HIS A 556 26.76 -0.32 -2.58
N GLU A 557 27.02 -1.59 -2.85
CA GLU A 557 28.34 -2.20 -2.65
C GLU A 557 29.37 -1.70 -3.67
N LEU A 558 29.02 -1.65 -4.95
CA LEU A 558 29.93 -1.23 -6.03
C LEU A 558 30.20 0.29 -6.02
N THR A 559 29.42 1.08 -5.27
CA THR A 559 29.66 2.54 -5.08
C THR A 559 29.97 2.92 -3.64
N ARG A 560 30.28 1.95 -2.77
CA ARG A 560 30.55 2.19 -1.33
C ARG A 560 31.72 3.15 -1.13
N ASP A 561 32.81 2.93 -1.87
CA ASP A 561 34.05 3.70 -1.79
C ASP A 561 34.12 4.82 -2.86
N THR A 562 32.99 5.15 -3.51
CA THR A 562 32.88 6.23 -4.49
C THR A 562 32.40 7.52 -3.80
N GLU A 563 33.10 8.63 -4.03
CA GLU A 563 32.61 9.96 -3.64
C GLU A 563 31.39 10.37 -4.48
N LEU A 564 30.20 9.99 -4.04
CA LEU A 564 28.95 10.46 -4.61
C LEU A 564 28.50 11.76 -3.95
N ASP A 565 27.90 12.66 -4.74
CA ASP A 565 27.12 13.81 -4.25
C ASP A 565 25.63 13.46 -4.12
N ALA A 566 25.16 12.38 -4.78
CA ALA A 566 23.78 11.91 -4.75
C ALA A 566 23.68 10.36 -4.87
N PHE A 567 22.80 9.76 -4.04
CA PHE A 567 22.37 8.36 -4.18
C PHE A 567 20.87 8.29 -3.84
N LEU A 568 20.02 8.29 -4.87
CA LEU A 568 18.57 8.41 -4.75
C LEU A 568 17.87 7.12 -5.14
N LEU A 569 17.03 6.60 -4.25
CA LEU A 569 16.22 5.40 -4.46
C LEU A 569 14.76 5.80 -4.66
N PHE A 570 14.18 5.51 -5.83
CA PHE A 570 12.75 5.76 -6.05
C PHE A 570 11.96 4.58 -5.50
N SER A 571 11.52 4.77 -4.25
CA SER A 571 10.60 3.92 -3.51
C SER A 571 9.15 4.23 -3.89
N GLY A 572 8.18 3.66 -3.18
CA GLY A 572 6.75 3.84 -3.44
C GLY A 572 5.93 3.85 -2.16
N PHE A 573 4.92 4.72 -2.09
CA PHE A 573 4.06 4.95 -0.92
C PHE A 573 3.33 3.69 -0.41
N ALA A 574 3.14 2.68 -1.28
CA ALA A 574 2.64 1.36 -0.89
C ALA A 574 3.53 0.65 0.15
N GLY A 575 4.86 0.89 0.15
CA GLY A 575 5.76 0.39 1.21
C GLY A 575 5.57 1.11 2.55
N ILE A 576 5.05 2.35 2.54
CA ILE A 576 4.85 3.20 3.72
C ILE A 576 3.50 2.91 4.39
N LEU A 577 2.41 2.96 3.61
CA LEU A 577 1.05 2.81 4.13
C LEU A 577 0.57 1.34 4.14
N GLY A 578 1.12 0.51 3.25
CA GLY A 578 0.46 -0.71 2.76
C GLY A 578 -0.50 -0.39 1.62
N ASN A 579 -0.68 -1.35 0.71
CA ASN A 579 -1.79 -1.36 -0.24
C ASN A 579 -2.20 -2.79 -0.57
N GLY A 580 -3.50 -3.03 -0.72
CA GLY A 580 -4.02 -4.36 -1.06
C GLY A 580 -3.53 -4.81 -2.44
N GLY A 581 -3.15 -6.08 -2.55
CA GLY A 581 -2.67 -6.67 -3.79
C GLY A 581 -1.25 -6.24 -4.21
N GLN A 582 -0.52 -5.48 -3.38
CA GLN A 582 0.80 -4.96 -3.73
C GLN A 582 1.93 -5.45 -2.81
N ALA A 583 1.75 -6.56 -2.10
CA ALA A 583 2.68 -7.04 -1.07
C ALA A 583 4.15 -7.18 -1.55
N ALA A 584 4.36 -7.74 -2.75
CA ALA A 584 5.70 -7.87 -3.33
C ALA A 584 6.35 -6.50 -3.64
N TYR A 585 5.57 -5.54 -4.13
CA TYR A 585 6.04 -4.17 -4.42
C TYR A 585 6.28 -3.37 -3.14
N ALA A 586 5.39 -3.48 -2.14
CA ALA A 586 5.56 -2.88 -0.83
C ALA A 586 6.85 -3.40 -0.15
N ALA A 587 7.09 -4.71 -0.20
CA ALA A 587 8.33 -5.32 0.28
C ALA A 587 9.58 -4.80 -0.44
N ALA A 588 9.55 -4.78 -1.78
CA ALA A 588 10.65 -4.28 -2.60
C ALA A 588 11.02 -2.82 -2.28
N ASN A 589 10.03 -1.97 -2.03
CA ASN A 589 10.22 -0.56 -1.72
C ASN A 589 10.66 -0.31 -0.27
N THR A 590 10.10 -1.03 0.70
CA THR A 590 10.49 -0.87 2.12
C THR A 590 11.96 -1.25 2.35
N PHE A 591 12.50 -2.21 1.59
CA PHE A 591 13.93 -2.49 1.58
C PHE A 591 14.77 -1.31 1.04
N LEU A 592 14.29 -0.57 0.03
CA LEU A 592 14.98 0.64 -0.45
C LEU A 592 14.98 1.75 0.61
N ASP A 593 13.87 1.90 1.33
CA ASP A 593 13.73 2.87 2.42
C ASP A 593 14.75 2.61 3.54
N ALA A 594 14.86 1.34 3.97
CA ALA A 594 15.85 0.92 4.96
C ALA A 594 17.29 0.97 4.43
N LEU A 595 17.54 0.67 3.15
CA LEU A 595 18.88 0.80 2.55
C LEU A 595 19.36 2.26 2.51
N ALA A 596 18.47 3.23 2.29
CA ALA A 596 18.81 4.64 2.39
C ALA A 596 19.16 5.06 3.83
N GLN A 597 18.43 4.53 4.83
CA GLN A 597 18.74 4.70 6.26
C GLN A 597 20.12 4.12 6.60
N HIS A 598 20.37 2.87 6.22
CA HIS A 598 21.64 2.17 6.42
C HIS A 598 22.82 2.91 5.77
N ARG A 599 22.66 3.43 4.54
CA ARG A 599 23.71 4.25 3.89
C ARG A 599 24.01 5.54 4.68
N ARG A 600 23.00 6.24 5.20
CA ARG A 600 23.22 7.43 6.04
C ARG A 600 23.86 7.10 7.39
N ALA A 601 23.56 5.95 7.99
CA ALA A 601 24.23 5.47 9.21
C ALA A 601 25.73 5.20 8.98
N LEU A 602 26.10 4.71 7.79
CA LEU A 602 27.50 4.59 7.34
C LEU A 602 28.14 5.95 6.92
N GLY A 603 27.45 7.07 7.08
CA GLY A 603 27.91 8.40 6.65
C GLY A 603 27.88 8.62 5.12
N LEU A 604 27.36 7.67 4.35
CA LEU A 604 27.29 7.74 2.89
C LEU A 604 26.04 8.53 2.43
N PRO A 605 26.06 9.15 1.24
CA PRO A 605 24.85 9.66 0.61
C PRO A 605 23.82 8.53 0.41
N GLY A 606 22.55 8.83 0.67
CA GLY A 606 21.45 7.89 0.52
C GLY A 606 20.12 8.54 0.89
N THR A 607 19.19 8.67 -0.05
CA THR A 607 17.82 9.12 0.23
C THR A 607 16.83 8.29 -0.58
N ALA A 608 15.84 7.72 0.11
CA ALA A 608 14.68 7.09 -0.49
C ALA A 608 13.53 8.09 -0.62
N LEU A 609 12.88 8.07 -1.78
CA LEU A 609 11.72 8.88 -2.11
C LEU A 609 10.53 7.95 -2.34
N ALA A 610 9.64 7.82 -1.35
CA ALA A 610 8.48 6.93 -1.39
C ALA A 610 7.30 7.61 -2.08
N TRP A 611 7.33 7.66 -3.41
CA TRP A 611 6.36 8.38 -4.24
C TRP A 611 4.94 7.80 -4.15
N SER A 612 3.92 8.66 -4.08
CA SER A 612 2.55 8.26 -4.40
C SER A 612 2.36 8.05 -5.91
N LEU A 613 1.14 7.69 -6.31
CA LEU A 613 0.77 7.45 -7.71
C LEU A 613 1.14 8.66 -8.60
N TRP A 614 1.86 8.41 -9.69
CA TRP A 614 2.09 9.37 -10.77
C TRP A 614 0.93 9.31 -11.78
N GLU A 615 0.43 10.48 -12.20
CA GLU A 615 -0.67 10.60 -13.17
C GLU A 615 -0.26 10.14 -14.59
N GLN A 616 1.02 10.30 -14.92
CA GLN A 616 1.55 9.91 -16.23
C GLN A 616 1.61 8.37 -16.34
N ARG A 617 0.74 7.78 -17.17
CA ARG A 617 0.72 6.34 -17.45
C ARG A 617 2.07 5.91 -18.05
N SER A 618 2.84 5.19 -17.24
CA SER A 618 4.11 4.56 -17.61
C SER A 618 3.88 3.09 -17.94
N GLY A 619 4.91 2.36 -18.37
CA GLY A 619 4.87 0.90 -18.47
C GLY A 619 4.66 0.16 -17.12
N MET A 620 4.62 0.90 -16.00
CA MET A 620 4.32 0.39 -14.66
C MET A 620 2.89 0.80 -14.24
N THR A 621 2.53 2.08 -14.34
CA THR A 621 1.22 2.61 -13.93
C THR A 621 0.11 2.47 -14.99
N GLY A 622 0.43 1.98 -16.20
CA GLY A 622 -0.50 1.89 -17.32
C GLY A 622 -1.59 0.83 -17.21
N ALA A 623 -1.52 -0.06 -16.21
CA ALA A 623 -2.52 -1.11 -15.95
C ALA A 623 -3.64 -0.70 -14.97
N LEU A 624 -3.52 0.44 -14.28
CA LEU A 624 -4.54 0.94 -13.36
C LEU A 624 -5.77 1.45 -14.12
N ALA A 625 -6.96 1.02 -13.70
CA ALA A 625 -8.20 1.49 -14.29
C ALA A 625 -8.49 2.94 -13.87
N GLU A 626 -9.31 3.64 -14.65
CA GLU A 626 -9.73 5.02 -14.30
C GLU A 626 -10.57 5.04 -13.01
N ALA A 627 -11.26 3.92 -12.71
CA ALA A 627 -11.92 3.65 -11.44
C ALA A 627 -10.95 3.67 -10.24
N ASP A 628 -9.76 3.08 -10.34
CA ASP A 628 -8.76 3.07 -9.26
C ASP A 628 -8.21 4.48 -9.00
N VAL A 629 -7.96 5.24 -10.06
CA VAL A 629 -7.51 6.63 -9.94
C VAL A 629 -8.61 7.50 -9.31
N ALA A 630 -9.88 7.23 -9.62
CA ALA A 630 -11.02 7.89 -8.98
C ALA A 630 -11.24 7.43 -7.51
N ARG A 631 -10.92 6.17 -7.18
CA ARG A 631 -10.95 5.60 -5.82
C ARG A 631 -9.92 6.25 -4.91
N LEU A 632 -8.65 6.27 -5.32
CA LEU A 632 -7.56 6.93 -4.59
C LEU A 632 -7.85 8.43 -4.37
N ARG A 633 -8.41 9.13 -5.38
CA ARG A 633 -8.87 10.53 -5.24
C ARG A 633 -9.99 10.68 -4.21
N ARG A 634 -10.96 9.77 -4.13
CA ARG A 634 -12.02 9.74 -3.09
C ARG A 634 -11.47 9.47 -1.69
N GLU A 635 -10.34 8.79 -1.56
CA GLU A 635 -9.61 8.57 -0.31
C GLU A 635 -8.66 9.72 0.08
N GLY A 636 -8.52 10.72 -0.81
CA GLY A 636 -7.70 11.91 -0.58
C GLY A 636 -6.25 11.79 -1.06
N ILE A 637 -5.87 10.70 -1.73
CA ILE A 637 -4.57 10.55 -2.38
C ILE A 637 -4.66 11.19 -3.78
N VAL A 638 -3.87 12.23 -4.02
CA VAL A 638 -3.91 12.98 -5.30
C VAL A 638 -2.76 12.54 -6.21
N PRO A 639 -3.03 12.09 -7.46
CA PRO A 639 -2.00 11.71 -8.41
C PRO A 639 -1.02 12.85 -8.73
N ILE A 640 0.26 12.52 -8.84
CA ILE A 640 1.35 13.46 -9.12
C ILE A 640 1.47 13.69 -10.63
N GLY A 641 1.15 14.90 -11.08
CA GLY A 641 1.47 15.37 -12.43
C GLY A 641 2.98 15.61 -12.60
N THR A 642 3.49 15.39 -13.82
CA THR A 642 4.94 15.31 -14.10
C THR A 642 5.75 16.51 -13.60
N ALA A 643 5.26 17.73 -13.81
CA ALA A 643 5.93 18.96 -13.36
C ALA A 643 6.00 19.04 -11.83
N THR A 644 4.87 18.83 -11.14
CA THR A 644 4.80 18.78 -9.67
C THR A 644 5.66 17.67 -9.09
N GLY A 645 5.83 16.55 -9.79
CA GLY A 645 6.78 15.51 -9.40
C GLY A 645 8.24 15.97 -9.39
N MET A 646 8.64 16.84 -10.33
CA MET A 646 9.97 17.44 -10.34
C MET A 646 10.10 18.59 -9.31
N GLU A 647 9.06 19.41 -9.11
CA GLU A 647 8.99 20.40 -8.03
C GLU A 647 9.16 19.73 -6.64
N LEU A 648 8.51 18.59 -6.42
CA LEU A 648 8.61 17.78 -5.21
C LEU A 648 10.00 17.16 -5.04
N LEU A 649 10.67 16.73 -6.13
CA LEU A 649 12.05 16.24 -6.10
C LEU A 649 13.01 17.35 -5.66
N ASP A 650 12.90 18.53 -6.24
CA ASP A 650 13.77 19.67 -5.92
C ASP A 650 13.53 20.19 -4.50
N ALA A 651 12.28 20.22 -4.05
CA ALA A 651 11.94 20.55 -2.67
C ALA A 651 12.46 19.48 -1.68
N ALA A 652 12.41 18.19 -2.04
CA ALA A 652 12.97 17.10 -1.23
C ALA A 652 14.49 17.21 -1.03
N ALA A 653 15.23 17.85 -1.94
CA ALA A 653 16.66 18.10 -1.76
C ALA A 653 16.96 19.03 -0.57
N GLY A 654 16.02 19.90 -0.16
CA GLY A 654 16.17 20.82 0.97
C GLY A 654 15.70 20.28 2.33
N LEU A 655 15.24 19.03 2.40
CA LEU A 655 14.56 18.46 3.57
C LEU A 655 15.42 17.40 4.28
N ALA A 656 15.26 17.31 5.60
CA ALA A 656 16.04 16.42 6.44
C ALA A 656 15.52 14.97 6.38
N GLY A 657 16.45 14.02 6.25
CA GLY A 657 16.20 12.60 6.50
C GLY A 657 16.67 11.64 5.39
N PRO A 658 16.81 10.34 5.72
CA PRO A 658 17.08 9.28 4.75
C PRO A 658 15.83 8.88 3.94
N LEU A 659 14.63 9.17 4.45
CA LEU A 659 13.36 8.78 3.86
C LEU A 659 12.42 9.99 3.79
N LEU A 660 12.00 10.33 2.57
CA LEU A 660 10.98 11.33 2.30
C LEU A 660 9.85 10.70 1.49
N VAL A 661 8.64 11.21 1.67
CA VAL A 661 7.41 10.66 1.12
C VAL A 661 6.71 11.76 0.30
N PRO A 662 7.00 11.86 -1.02
CA PRO A 662 6.27 12.76 -1.91
C PRO A 662 4.89 12.17 -2.20
N ALA A 663 3.89 12.66 -1.49
CA ALA A 663 2.51 12.20 -1.56
C ALA A 663 1.55 13.38 -1.32
N PRO A 664 0.99 14.01 -2.36
CA PRO A 664 -0.04 15.05 -2.21
C PRO A 664 -1.33 14.50 -1.57
N LEU A 665 -1.61 14.90 -0.32
CA LEU A 665 -2.76 14.40 0.46
C LEU A 665 -3.80 15.49 0.73
N THR A 666 -5.06 15.18 0.43
CA THR A 666 -6.22 16.01 0.79
C THR A 666 -6.70 15.64 2.20
N LEU A 667 -5.93 16.03 3.23
CA LEU A 667 -6.19 15.68 4.65
C LEU A 667 -7.62 16.02 5.13
N ARG A 668 -8.33 16.93 4.45
CA ARG A 668 -9.72 17.29 4.75
C ARG A 668 -10.77 16.25 4.28
N THR A 669 -10.51 15.47 3.24
CA THR A 669 -11.44 14.40 2.78
C THR A 669 -11.22 13.08 3.54
N MET A 670 -10.12 12.98 4.28
CA MET A 670 -9.84 11.88 5.21
C MET A 670 -10.52 12.07 6.57
N ALA A 671 -10.83 13.31 6.96
CA ALA A 671 -11.49 13.62 8.23
C ALA A 671 -12.94 13.10 8.27
N GLY A 672 -13.31 12.45 9.38
CA GLY A 672 -14.64 11.84 9.54
C GLY A 672 -14.77 10.41 8.99
N ARG A 673 -13.68 9.81 8.51
CA ARG A 673 -13.58 8.39 8.12
C ARG A 673 -12.70 7.62 9.12
N ALA A 674 -12.62 6.31 8.98
CA ALA A 674 -11.59 5.51 9.68
C ALA A 674 -10.20 5.93 9.17
N VAL A 675 -9.44 6.66 9.98
CA VAL A 675 -8.10 7.16 9.63
C VAL A 675 -7.05 6.07 9.93
N PRO A 676 -6.23 5.64 8.95
CA PRO A 676 -5.13 4.70 9.19
C PRO A 676 -4.20 5.18 10.31
N PRO A 677 -3.68 4.30 11.18
CA PRO A 677 -2.89 4.70 12.36
C PRO A 677 -1.75 5.66 12.06
N LEU A 678 -1.05 5.44 10.94
CA LEU A 678 0.03 6.27 10.44
C LEU A 678 -0.38 7.75 10.18
N LEU A 679 -1.64 8.01 9.82
CA LEU A 679 -2.13 9.34 9.42
C LEU A 679 -2.84 10.11 10.55
N ARG A 680 -3.00 9.50 11.74
CA ARG A 680 -3.77 10.05 12.87
C ARG A 680 -3.35 11.45 13.29
N ASP A 681 -2.06 11.75 13.20
CA ASP A 681 -1.47 13.01 13.68
C ASP A 681 -1.53 14.14 12.62
N LEU A 682 -1.81 13.81 11.35
CA LEU A 682 -1.95 14.79 10.25
C LEU A 682 -3.39 15.18 9.98
N VAL A 683 -4.31 14.21 10.06
CA VAL A 683 -5.74 14.47 9.85
C VAL A 683 -6.26 15.23 11.08
N PRO A 684 -6.73 16.49 10.94
CA PRO A 684 -7.20 17.24 12.09
C PRO A 684 -8.34 16.50 12.78
N ALA A 685 -8.23 16.32 14.10
CA ALA A 685 -9.30 15.75 14.91
C ALA A 685 -10.61 16.47 14.59
N GLY A 686 -11.55 15.73 13.98
CA GLY A 686 -12.81 16.30 13.52
C GLY A 686 -13.55 16.96 14.68
N ARG A 687 -14.24 18.07 14.42
CA ARG A 687 -15.13 18.68 15.42
C ARG A 687 -16.26 17.69 15.74
N ARG A 688 -16.06 16.86 16.76
CA ARG A 688 -17.17 16.25 17.49
C ARG A 688 -18.04 17.40 17.98
N ALA A 689 -19.23 17.52 17.45
CA ALA A 689 -20.19 18.52 17.90
C ALA A 689 -20.64 18.11 19.30
N ALA A 690 -20.11 18.79 20.33
CA ALA A 690 -20.57 18.63 21.71
C ALA A 690 -22.06 19.01 21.76
N GLY A 691 -22.90 17.98 21.78
CA GLY A 691 -24.32 18.05 21.43
C GLY A 691 -24.92 16.64 21.33
N ASN A 692 -24.25 15.73 20.60
CA ASN A 692 -24.47 14.29 20.72
C ASN A 692 -23.22 13.63 21.32
N ALA A 693 -23.28 13.29 22.60
CA ALA A 693 -22.28 12.46 23.27
C ALA A 693 -22.74 10.99 23.24
N VAL A 694 -22.68 10.39 22.06
CA VAL A 694 -22.72 8.92 21.87
C VAL A 694 -21.31 8.46 21.45
N ALA A 695 -21.04 7.16 21.50
CA ALA A 695 -19.71 6.59 21.35
C ALA A 695 -19.14 6.72 19.91
N ALA A 696 -17.97 6.14 19.67
CA ALA A 696 -17.47 5.89 18.32
C ALA A 696 -18.16 4.63 17.77
N GLY A 697 -19.43 4.79 17.45
CA GLY A 697 -20.48 3.77 17.27
C GLY A 697 -21.81 4.44 17.61
N ASP A 698 -22.89 4.08 16.92
CA ASP A 698 -24.24 4.65 17.08
C ASP A 698 -24.49 6.02 16.40
N GLY A 699 -24.39 6.02 15.07
CA GLY A 699 -25.65 6.07 14.32
C GLY A 699 -26.13 4.62 14.21
N PRO A 700 -27.44 4.33 14.31
CA PRO A 700 -27.92 3.04 14.77
C PRO A 700 -27.25 1.87 14.03
N GLY A 701 -26.73 0.91 14.81
CA GLY A 701 -25.93 -0.19 14.28
C GLY A 701 -26.67 -0.99 13.21
N LEU A 702 -25.98 -1.78 12.38
CA LEU A 702 -26.69 -2.54 11.33
C LEU A 702 -27.78 -3.45 11.94
N ALA A 703 -27.48 -4.09 13.08
CA ALA A 703 -28.46 -4.84 13.86
C ALA A 703 -29.64 -3.97 14.35
N GLU A 704 -29.38 -2.78 14.90
CA GLU A 704 -30.42 -1.85 15.38
C GLU A 704 -31.27 -1.27 14.23
N ARG A 705 -30.70 -1.16 13.02
CA ARG A 705 -31.42 -0.77 11.79
C ARG A 705 -32.20 -1.90 11.14
N LEU A 706 -31.93 -3.16 11.52
CA LEU A 706 -32.66 -4.35 11.07
C LEU A 706 -33.70 -4.79 12.12
N ALA A 707 -33.50 -4.44 13.39
CA ALA A 707 -34.49 -4.54 14.45
C ALA A 707 -35.70 -3.66 14.15
N GLY A 708 -36.90 -4.26 14.12
CA GLY A 708 -38.16 -3.57 13.83
C GLY A 708 -38.47 -3.39 12.33
N LEU A 709 -37.63 -3.86 11.42
CA LEU A 709 -37.97 -4.04 10.00
C LEU A 709 -38.59 -5.42 9.77
N SER A 710 -39.51 -5.52 8.80
CA SER A 710 -40.01 -6.82 8.32
C SER A 710 -38.93 -7.59 7.52
N ALA A 711 -39.09 -8.90 7.36
CA ALA A 711 -38.11 -9.75 6.67
C ALA A 711 -37.72 -9.21 5.28
N GLY A 712 -38.69 -8.82 4.45
CA GLY A 712 -38.43 -8.26 3.12
C GLY A 712 -37.81 -6.85 3.12
N GLU A 713 -38.00 -6.07 4.19
CA GLU A 713 -37.31 -4.78 4.38
C GLU A 713 -35.86 -5.00 4.83
N GLN A 714 -35.60 -6.01 5.66
CA GLN A 714 -34.26 -6.44 6.04
C GLN A 714 -33.46 -6.89 4.81
N ASP A 715 -34.04 -7.75 3.96
CA ASP A 715 -33.42 -8.21 2.71
C ASP A 715 -33.11 -7.04 1.77
N ASN A 716 -34.08 -6.14 1.55
CA ASN A 716 -33.82 -4.96 0.73
C ASN A 716 -32.76 -4.04 1.35
N LEU A 717 -32.63 -3.94 2.67
CA LEU A 717 -31.56 -3.18 3.32
C LEU A 717 -30.19 -3.83 3.10
N LEU A 718 -30.09 -5.16 3.23
CA LEU A 718 -28.87 -5.95 3.02
C LEU A 718 -28.44 -5.98 1.55
N VAL A 719 -29.36 -6.19 0.60
CA VAL A 719 -29.07 -6.08 -0.85
C VAL A 719 -28.58 -4.67 -1.19
N ASN A 720 -29.21 -3.63 -0.67
CA ASN A 720 -28.75 -2.25 -0.87
C ASN A 720 -27.38 -1.98 -0.21
N LEU A 721 -27.04 -2.65 0.91
CA LEU A 721 -25.71 -2.58 1.51
C LEU A 721 -24.66 -3.20 0.58
N VAL A 722 -24.91 -4.42 0.08
CA VAL A 722 -24.01 -5.13 -0.83
C VAL A 722 -23.85 -4.37 -2.16
N CYS A 723 -24.94 -3.92 -2.79
CA CYS A 723 -24.87 -3.14 -4.04
C CYS A 723 -24.13 -1.80 -3.88
N ARG A 724 -24.33 -1.07 -2.77
CA ARG A 724 -23.54 0.15 -2.48
C ARG A 724 -22.06 -0.16 -2.25
N GLY A 725 -21.75 -1.28 -1.60
CA GLY A 725 -20.38 -1.77 -1.46
C GLY A 725 -19.74 -2.02 -2.82
N ALA A 726 -20.41 -2.80 -3.66
CA ALA A 726 -19.96 -3.15 -5.02
C ALA A 726 -19.72 -1.90 -5.88
N ALA A 727 -20.70 -0.99 -5.96
CA ALA A 727 -20.59 0.27 -6.69
C ALA A 727 -19.38 1.09 -6.24
N ALA A 728 -19.20 1.25 -4.91
CA ALA A 728 -18.14 2.08 -4.35
C ALA A 728 -16.73 1.55 -4.67
N VAL A 729 -16.55 0.23 -4.69
CA VAL A 729 -15.28 -0.44 -5.04
C VAL A 729 -15.02 -0.38 -6.54
N LEU A 730 -15.99 -0.75 -7.37
CA LEU A 730 -15.90 -0.70 -8.84
C LEU A 730 -15.75 0.72 -9.41
N GLY A 731 -15.97 1.75 -8.58
CA GLY A 731 -15.77 3.16 -8.95
C GLY A 731 -17.00 3.85 -9.54
N HIS A 732 -18.14 3.18 -9.54
CA HIS A 732 -19.42 3.66 -10.04
C HIS A 732 -19.96 4.87 -9.27
N GLY A 733 -20.82 5.65 -9.93
CA GLY A 733 -21.50 6.81 -9.35
C GLY A 733 -22.56 6.41 -8.31
N ALA A 734 -22.96 7.36 -7.45
CA ALA A 734 -24.05 7.12 -6.49
C ALA A 734 -25.42 6.92 -7.18
N ASP A 735 -25.56 7.42 -8.41
CA ASP A 735 -26.76 7.31 -9.25
C ASP A 735 -26.74 6.07 -10.17
N GLU A 736 -25.69 5.27 -10.13
CA GLU A 736 -25.44 4.16 -11.05
C GLU A 736 -25.85 2.82 -10.42
N HIS A 737 -26.87 2.18 -11.00
CA HIS A 737 -27.54 1.04 -10.36
C HIS A 737 -26.82 -0.29 -10.64
N ILE A 738 -26.32 -0.93 -9.60
CA ILE A 738 -25.83 -2.32 -9.66
C ILE A 738 -27.03 -3.27 -9.75
N ASP A 739 -27.04 -4.13 -10.78
CA ASP A 739 -27.97 -5.24 -10.88
C ASP A 739 -27.70 -6.24 -9.74
N ARG A 740 -28.71 -6.43 -8.88
CA ARG A 740 -28.65 -7.29 -7.69
C ARG A 740 -28.49 -8.78 -8.02
N ASN A 741 -28.88 -9.20 -9.23
CA ASN A 741 -28.86 -10.60 -9.64
C ASN A 741 -27.72 -10.94 -10.62
N ARG A 742 -26.92 -9.95 -11.04
CA ARG A 742 -25.78 -10.16 -11.94
C ARG A 742 -24.54 -10.61 -11.17
N GLY A 743 -23.75 -11.50 -11.77
CA GLY A 743 -22.56 -12.06 -11.14
C GLY A 743 -21.47 -11.02 -10.87
N PHE A 744 -20.82 -11.06 -9.70
CA PHE A 744 -19.76 -10.11 -9.34
C PHE A 744 -18.61 -10.06 -10.37
N LEU A 745 -18.22 -11.21 -10.92
CA LEU A 745 -17.19 -11.28 -11.97
C LEU A 745 -17.66 -10.63 -13.28
N GLU A 746 -18.96 -10.75 -13.63
CA GLU A 746 -19.54 -10.09 -14.81
C GLU A 746 -19.70 -8.58 -14.63
N LEU A 747 -19.86 -8.12 -13.39
CA LEU A 747 -19.80 -6.71 -13.00
C LEU A 747 -18.36 -6.16 -13.00
N GLY A 748 -17.35 -6.99 -13.30
CA GLY A 748 -15.95 -6.61 -13.42
C GLY A 748 -15.13 -6.76 -12.12
N MET A 749 -15.63 -7.47 -11.11
CA MET A 749 -14.84 -7.72 -9.91
C MET A 749 -13.68 -8.69 -10.16
N THR A 750 -12.56 -8.35 -9.52
CA THR A 750 -11.35 -9.14 -9.36
C THR A 750 -11.21 -9.59 -7.90
N SER A 751 -10.28 -10.49 -7.61
CA SER A 751 -9.98 -10.93 -6.23
C SER A 751 -9.60 -9.78 -5.30
N LEU A 752 -8.93 -8.73 -5.80
CA LEU A 752 -8.58 -7.55 -5.00
C LEU A 752 -9.82 -6.73 -4.63
N THR A 753 -10.68 -6.43 -5.61
CA THR A 753 -11.95 -5.73 -5.34
C THR A 753 -12.92 -6.57 -4.48
N GLY A 754 -12.83 -7.89 -4.54
CA GLY A 754 -13.53 -8.80 -3.62
C GLY A 754 -13.07 -8.65 -2.17
N VAL A 755 -11.75 -8.59 -1.94
CA VAL A 755 -11.18 -8.32 -0.60
C VAL A 755 -11.58 -6.93 -0.09
N GLU A 756 -11.65 -5.92 -0.96
CA GLU A 756 -12.14 -4.58 -0.60
C GLU A 756 -13.63 -4.56 -0.24
N LEU A 757 -14.47 -5.26 -1.02
CA LEU A 757 -15.91 -5.43 -0.71
C LEU A 757 -16.08 -6.14 0.64
N ARG A 758 -15.37 -7.25 0.85
CA ARG A 758 -15.35 -8.03 2.10
C ARG A 758 -14.96 -7.15 3.29
N ASN A 759 -13.84 -6.42 3.19
CA ASN A 759 -13.36 -5.50 4.24
C ASN A 759 -14.41 -4.45 4.58
N ARG A 760 -15.08 -3.90 3.57
CA ARG A 760 -16.14 -2.90 3.77
C ARG A 760 -17.37 -3.50 4.44
N LEU A 761 -17.84 -4.65 3.97
CA LEU A 761 -19.01 -5.31 4.53
C LEU A 761 -18.75 -5.74 5.97
N ALA A 762 -17.63 -6.39 6.27
CA ALA A 762 -17.22 -6.71 7.64
C ALA A 762 -17.19 -5.48 8.57
N ALA A 763 -16.76 -4.31 8.07
CA ALA A 763 -16.76 -3.06 8.84
C ALA A 763 -18.16 -2.41 9.00
N GLU A 764 -19.14 -2.74 8.16
CA GLU A 764 -20.53 -2.28 8.27
C GLU A 764 -21.46 -3.31 8.96
N THR A 765 -21.11 -4.61 8.98
CA THR A 765 -21.88 -5.70 9.61
C THR A 765 -21.32 -6.18 10.95
N GLY A 766 -20.01 -6.07 11.18
CA GLY A 766 -19.30 -6.70 12.30
C GLY A 766 -18.91 -8.17 12.07
N LEU A 767 -19.29 -8.76 10.93
CA LEU A 767 -19.07 -10.19 10.64
C LEU A 767 -17.67 -10.51 10.09
N ARG A 768 -17.19 -11.72 10.38
CA ARG A 768 -16.07 -12.35 9.67
C ARG A 768 -16.56 -12.95 8.35
N LEU A 769 -16.27 -12.28 7.24
CA LEU A 769 -16.61 -12.76 5.90
C LEU A 769 -15.38 -13.44 5.25
N PRO A 770 -15.53 -14.55 4.50
CA PRO A 770 -14.41 -15.25 3.88
C PRO A 770 -13.83 -14.49 2.68
N THR A 771 -12.55 -14.70 2.35
CA THR A 771 -11.92 -14.10 1.14
C THR A 771 -12.55 -14.59 -0.17
N SER A 772 -13.14 -15.78 -0.16
CA SER A 772 -13.79 -16.42 -1.29
C SER A 772 -15.23 -15.94 -1.53
N MET A 773 -15.79 -15.07 -0.67
CA MET A 773 -17.22 -14.73 -0.67
C MET A 773 -17.82 -14.26 -2.01
N ILE A 774 -17.05 -13.64 -2.92
CA ILE A 774 -17.54 -13.23 -4.25
C ILE A 774 -17.61 -14.38 -5.27
N PHE A 775 -17.00 -15.52 -4.95
CA PHE A 775 -17.05 -16.78 -5.70
C PHE A 775 -18.07 -17.74 -5.07
N ASP A 776 -18.14 -17.78 -3.74
CA ASP A 776 -19.11 -18.60 -2.99
C ASP A 776 -20.53 -18.05 -3.13
N PHE A 777 -20.67 -16.72 -2.99
CA PHE A 777 -21.94 -15.99 -3.09
C PHE A 777 -21.87 -15.07 -4.31
N THR A 778 -22.13 -15.65 -5.48
CA THR A 778 -21.77 -15.07 -6.79
C THR A 778 -22.49 -13.78 -7.17
N THR A 779 -23.61 -13.44 -6.53
CA THR A 779 -24.43 -12.24 -6.84
C THR A 779 -24.72 -11.41 -5.59
N PRO A 780 -25.01 -10.10 -5.71
CA PRO A 780 -25.41 -9.26 -4.59
C PRO A 780 -26.60 -9.80 -3.78
N SER A 781 -27.61 -10.38 -4.44
CA SER A 781 -28.77 -11.00 -3.78
C SER A 781 -28.38 -12.22 -2.94
N VAL A 782 -27.58 -13.14 -3.50
CA VAL A 782 -27.15 -14.36 -2.77
C VAL A 782 -26.25 -14.02 -1.59
N LEU A 783 -25.36 -13.03 -1.75
CA LEU A 783 -24.53 -12.54 -0.65
C LEU A 783 -25.35 -11.84 0.45
N ALA A 784 -26.39 -11.08 0.09
CA ALA A 784 -27.27 -10.47 1.08
C ALA A 784 -28.03 -11.51 1.92
N ALA A 785 -28.46 -12.62 1.31
CA ALA A 785 -29.06 -13.74 2.01
C ALA A 785 -28.07 -14.45 2.96
N HIS A 786 -26.82 -14.66 2.55
CA HIS A 786 -25.79 -15.18 3.47
C HIS A 786 -25.54 -14.23 4.67
N LEU A 787 -25.45 -12.92 4.42
CA LEU A 787 -25.33 -11.92 5.49
C LEU A 787 -26.53 -11.90 6.45
N ARG A 788 -27.72 -12.31 6.00
CA ARG A 788 -28.93 -12.41 6.83
C ARG A 788 -28.80 -13.55 7.86
N GLY A 789 -28.41 -14.74 7.41
CA GLY A 789 -28.22 -15.90 8.27
C GLY A 789 -27.06 -15.72 9.27
N GLU A 790 -25.92 -15.17 8.83
CA GLU A 790 -24.79 -14.84 9.71
C GLU A 790 -25.12 -13.78 10.78
N LEU A 791 -26.12 -12.92 10.54
CA LEU A 791 -26.63 -11.96 11.53
C LEU A 791 -27.72 -12.56 12.46
N GLY A 792 -28.11 -13.82 12.27
CA GLY A 792 -29.18 -14.46 13.04
C GLY A 792 -30.56 -13.85 12.77
N LEU A 793 -30.79 -13.33 11.56
CA LEU A 793 -32.05 -12.66 11.17
C LEU A 793 -33.06 -13.61 10.50
N ASP A 794 -32.70 -14.88 10.39
CA ASP A 794 -33.61 -15.97 10.06
C ASP A 794 -34.36 -16.37 11.33
N GLY A 795 -35.40 -15.61 11.67
CA GLY A 795 -36.27 -15.90 12.81
C GLY A 795 -37.15 -17.12 12.56
N ASP A 796 -37.67 -17.70 13.65
CA ASP A 796 -38.53 -18.90 13.66
C ASP A 796 -39.88 -18.70 12.92
N GLY A 797 -39.84 -18.68 11.59
CA GLY A 797 -40.96 -19.07 10.75
C GLY A 797 -40.98 -20.60 10.60
N PRO A 798 -42.15 -21.26 10.61
CA PRO A 798 -42.20 -22.70 10.40
C PRO A 798 -41.63 -23.05 9.02
N ALA A 799 -40.55 -23.85 8.98
CA ALA A 799 -39.73 -24.08 7.79
C ALA A 799 -40.51 -24.47 6.52
N ILE A 800 -41.65 -25.15 6.69
CA ILE A 800 -42.64 -25.47 5.65
C ILE A 800 -43.00 -24.27 4.75
N LEU A 801 -43.03 -23.04 5.26
CA LEU A 801 -43.30 -21.85 4.46
C LEU A 801 -42.13 -21.45 3.57
N ALA A 802 -40.89 -21.58 4.05
CA ALA A 802 -39.69 -21.35 3.23
C ALA A 802 -39.49 -22.45 2.16
N ASP A 803 -39.84 -23.70 2.48
CA ASP A 803 -39.90 -24.80 1.51
C ASP A 803 -40.98 -24.56 0.43
N LEU A 804 -42.11 -23.94 0.80
CA LEU A 804 -43.16 -23.51 -0.12
C LEU A 804 -42.68 -22.37 -1.04
N ASP A 805 -42.03 -21.34 -0.50
CA ASP A 805 -41.44 -20.24 -1.29
C ASP A 805 -40.38 -20.77 -2.28
N HIS A 806 -39.55 -21.72 -1.85
CA HIS A 806 -38.56 -22.36 -2.73
C HIS A 806 -39.22 -23.22 -3.82
N LEU A 807 -40.29 -23.95 -3.49
CA LEU A 807 -41.10 -24.71 -4.44
C LEU A 807 -41.77 -23.78 -5.46
N GLU A 808 -42.35 -22.66 -5.04
CA GLU A 808 -42.96 -21.67 -5.93
C GLU A 808 -41.92 -21.07 -6.89
N ALA A 809 -40.77 -20.61 -6.37
CA ALA A 809 -39.68 -20.10 -7.19
C ALA A 809 -39.19 -21.13 -8.23
N THR A 810 -39.11 -22.41 -7.85
CA THR A 810 -38.74 -23.51 -8.77
C THR A 810 -39.83 -23.76 -9.82
N LEU A 811 -41.11 -23.67 -9.45
CA LEU A 811 -42.24 -23.88 -10.37
C LEU A 811 -42.39 -22.76 -11.41
N PHE A 812 -42.07 -21.51 -11.07
CA PHE A 812 -42.19 -20.38 -11.98
C PHE A 812 -40.96 -20.11 -12.85
N THR A 813 -39.80 -20.68 -12.51
CA THR A 813 -38.55 -20.55 -13.30
C THR A 813 -38.28 -21.72 -14.25
N SER A 814 -39.02 -22.82 -14.14
CA SER A 814 -38.80 -24.05 -14.91
C SER A 814 -39.80 -24.26 -16.05
N GLU A 815 -39.31 -24.65 -17.25
CA GLU A 815 -40.18 -25.08 -18.35
C GLU A 815 -40.59 -26.55 -18.18
N PHE A 816 -41.85 -26.78 -17.78
CA PHE A 816 -42.46 -28.12 -17.75
C PHE A 816 -43.28 -28.41 -19.01
N ASP A 817 -43.18 -29.65 -19.51
CA ASP A 817 -44.07 -30.19 -20.53
C ASP A 817 -45.53 -30.32 -20.03
N ARG A 818 -46.44 -30.61 -20.96
CA ARG A 818 -47.89 -30.62 -20.70
C ARG A 818 -48.35 -31.75 -19.76
N GLU A 819 -47.68 -32.90 -19.75
CA GLU A 819 -48.00 -34.03 -18.89
C GLU A 819 -47.46 -33.79 -17.47
N THR A 820 -46.19 -33.38 -17.36
CA THR A 820 -45.55 -33.01 -16.10
C THR A 820 -46.31 -31.88 -15.40
N ARG A 821 -46.73 -30.84 -16.13
CA ARG A 821 -47.57 -29.76 -15.60
C ARG A 821 -48.92 -30.24 -15.07
N ALA A 822 -49.59 -31.17 -15.77
CA ALA A 822 -50.85 -31.75 -15.31
C ALA A 822 -50.69 -32.59 -14.03
N ARG A 823 -49.59 -33.37 -13.94
CA ARG A 823 -49.26 -34.19 -12.77
C ARG A 823 -48.86 -33.35 -11.55
N LEU A 824 -48.20 -32.20 -11.76
CA LEU A 824 -47.92 -31.22 -10.72
C LEU A 824 -49.22 -30.59 -10.19
N LEU A 825 -50.09 -30.09 -11.06
CA LEU A 825 -51.37 -29.48 -10.64
C LEU A 825 -52.26 -30.45 -9.85
N LYS A 826 -52.36 -31.72 -10.28
CA LYS A 826 -53.13 -32.74 -9.52
C LYS A 826 -52.51 -33.03 -8.14
N ARG A 827 -51.19 -32.93 -7.98
CA ARG A 827 -50.53 -33.07 -6.67
C ARG A 827 -50.72 -31.85 -5.76
N LEU A 828 -50.67 -30.65 -6.32
CA LEU A 828 -50.91 -29.41 -5.56
C LEU A 828 -52.35 -29.33 -5.05
N ALA A 829 -53.34 -29.66 -5.89
CA ALA A 829 -54.74 -29.75 -5.47
C ALA A 829 -54.97 -30.80 -4.36
N ALA A 830 -54.32 -31.96 -4.44
CA ALA A 830 -54.39 -32.99 -3.40
C ALA A 830 -53.66 -32.59 -2.09
N LEU A 831 -52.66 -31.71 -2.16
CA LEU A 831 -52.02 -31.11 -0.98
C LEU A 831 -52.91 -30.03 -0.35
N GLN A 832 -53.52 -29.16 -1.16
CA GLN A 832 -54.48 -28.16 -0.71
C GLN A 832 -55.65 -28.81 0.04
N TRP A 833 -56.31 -29.81 -0.57
CA TRP A 833 -57.44 -30.50 0.06
C TRP A 833 -57.07 -31.14 1.41
N ARG A 834 -55.89 -31.75 1.52
CA ARG A 834 -55.36 -32.31 2.79
C ARG A 834 -54.94 -31.27 3.84
N LEU A 835 -54.83 -29.99 3.46
CA LEU A 835 -54.62 -28.87 4.39
C LEU A 835 -55.95 -28.20 4.78
N GLU A 836 -56.98 -28.30 3.94
CA GLU A 836 -58.31 -27.73 4.17
C GLU A 836 -59.17 -28.58 5.12
N ASP A 837 -59.21 -29.92 4.95
CA ASP A 837 -59.95 -30.83 5.85
C ASP A 837 -59.23 -31.09 7.20
N GLY A 838 -57.97 -30.67 7.31
CA GLY A 838 -57.13 -30.82 8.51
C GLY A 838 -56.68 -32.26 8.81
N PHE A 839 -55.79 -32.40 9.80
CA PHE A 839 -55.37 -33.71 10.31
C PHE A 839 -56.41 -34.24 11.31
N THR A 840 -57.57 -34.65 10.80
CA THR A 840 -58.47 -35.56 11.54
C THR A 840 -57.86 -36.96 11.60
N GLU A 841 -58.15 -37.69 12.68
CA GLU A 841 -57.33 -38.81 13.14
C GLU A 841 -57.38 -40.04 12.23
N THR A 842 -56.26 -40.78 12.17
CA THR A 842 -56.25 -42.15 11.67
C THR A 842 -57.13 -43.04 12.54
N PRO A 843 -58.06 -43.82 11.99
CA PRO A 843 -58.64 -44.95 12.71
C PRO A 843 -57.52 -45.95 13.03
N GLU A 844 -57.39 -46.35 14.30
CA GLU A 844 -56.63 -47.55 14.65
C GLU A 844 -57.34 -48.80 14.11
N ALA A 845 -56.59 -49.90 13.99
CA ALA A 845 -57.06 -51.07 13.28
C ALA A 845 -58.04 -51.92 14.10
N ASP A 846 -59.14 -52.32 13.46
CA ASP A 846 -59.90 -53.54 13.77
C ASP A 846 -59.99 -54.41 12.50
N ALA A 847 -60.33 -55.69 12.67
CA ALA A 847 -59.94 -56.76 11.73
C ALA A 847 -61.01 -57.16 10.68
N GLU A 848 -60.55 -57.99 9.71
CA GLU A 848 -61.35 -58.79 8.74
C GLU A 848 -62.21 -57.97 7.74
N ASP A 849 -61.97 -58.02 6.42
CA ASP A 849 -62.09 -59.21 5.56
C ASP A 849 -61.33 -59.04 4.21
N THR A 850 -61.07 -60.15 3.50
CA THR A 850 -60.48 -60.19 2.16
C THR A 850 -61.49 -60.71 1.13
N GLY A 851 -62.43 -59.85 0.71
CA GLY A 851 -63.59 -60.24 -0.13
C GLY A 851 -63.81 -59.42 -1.41
N SER A 852 -63.53 -60.04 -2.56
CA SER A 852 -64.16 -59.85 -3.89
C SER A 852 -64.53 -58.44 -4.39
N LEU A 853 -63.78 -57.94 -5.37
CA LEU A 853 -64.21 -56.83 -6.26
C LEU A 853 -64.79 -57.31 -7.61
N ASP A 854 -64.92 -58.64 -7.83
CA ASP A 854 -65.42 -59.26 -9.07
C ASP A 854 -66.97 -59.29 -9.17
N ALA A 855 -67.67 -58.37 -8.49
CA ALA A 855 -69.12 -58.43 -8.31
C ALA A 855 -69.89 -57.10 -8.51
N ALA A 856 -69.22 -56.02 -8.95
CA ALA A 856 -69.90 -54.79 -9.36
C ALA A 856 -70.50 -54.93 -10.77
N THR A 857 -71.76 -54.53 -10.96
CA THR A 857 -72.43 -54.62 -12.27
C THR A 857 -72.22 -53.36 -13.11
N ASP A 858 -72.26 -53.49 -14.44
CA ASP A 858 -72.07 -52.37 -15.38
C ASP A 858 -72.98 -51.16 -15.07
N ALA A 859 -74.20 -51.41 -14.60
CA ALA A 859 -75.16 -50.36 -14.24
C ALA A 859 -74.68 -49.47 -13.07
N GLU A 860 -74.00 -50.06 -12.08
CA GLU A 860 -73.42 -49.36 -10.93
C GLU A 860 -72.17 -48.57 -11.35
N MET A 861 -71.38 -49.13 -12.28
CA MET A 861 -70.23 -48.44 -12.87
C MET A 861 -70.63 -47.21 -13.69
N PHE A 862 -71.70 -47.29 -14.49
CA PHE A 862 -72.21 -46.14 -15.24
C PHE A 862 -72.87 -45.08 -14.36
N ALA A 863 -73.59 -45.48 -13.30
CA ALA A 863 -74.14 -44.54 -12.32
C ALA A 863 -73.05 -43.69 -11.65
N LEU A 864 -71.91 -44.30 -11.31
CA LEU A 864 -70.77 -43.58 -10.73
C LEU A 864 -70.18 -42.55 -11.71
N ILE A 865 -70.02 -42.93 -12.98
CA ILE A 865 -69.44 -42.08 -14.04
C ILE A 865 -70.35 -40.88 -14.39
N ASN A 866 -71.67 -41.06 -14.41
CA ASN A 866 -72.62 -39.95 -14.59
C ASN A 866 -72.47 -38.91 -13.46
N SER A 867 -72.33 -39.38 -12.21
CA SER A 867 -72.26 -38.50 -11.03
C SER A 867 -71.03 -37.57 -11.01
N GLU A 868 -69.83 -38.03 -11.45
CA GLU A 868 -68.64 -37.16 -11.54
C GLU A 868 -68.66 -36.20 -12.75
N LEU A 869 -69.47 -36.48 -13.78
CA LEU A 869 -69.56 -35.65 -14.99
C LEU A 869 -70.73 -34.66 -14.99
N GLY A 870 -71.58 -34.67 -13.96
CA GLY A 870 -72.66 -33.70 -13.77
C GLY A 870 -73.80 -33.83 -14.79
N LEU A 871 -74.08 -35.06 -15.22
CA LEU A 871 -75.22 -35.42 -16.07
C LEU A 871 -75.94 -36.59 -15.39
N ASP A 872 -77.20 -36.39 -14.97
CA ASP A 872 -78.02 -37.43 -14.32
C ASP A 872 -78.26 -38.65 -15.25
#